data_AF-A0AAE5K2B2-F1
#
_entry.id   AF-A0AAE5K2B2-F1
#
_cell.length_a   1.000
_cell.length_b   1.000
_cell.length_c   1.000
_cell.angle_alpha   90.00
_cell.angle_beta   90.00
_cell.angle_gamma   90.00
#
_symmetry.space_group_name_H-M   'P 1'
#
loop_
_entity.id
_entity.type
_entity.pdbx_description
1 polymer ?
#
loop_
_entity_poly.entity_id
_entity_poly.type
_entity_poly.pdbx_seq_one_letter_code
_entity_poly.pdbx_strand_id
1 'polypeptide(L)'
;MKFDLKSSPRHIQRLTNIASVISGINGIYVIIDNKVSTPYFNTQNNVCVLPNGDYSDERFVKLIEGFICHEAGHGRYTEHEVYREAFVGELINADGFISIDDDLKADFQNLKQKQKAYARACRLKGLINLFDDVQMEEKTGIDYQEAKKRLAVTYALMVEAGRMTVDISSTPQNPVQFIEMYLLNTLRVNVLQQEGHKETLDPFFDYAKKILAPVTSEVDEIIHQALSCKSTQNCDSLARKTLALLERLRDEAKEKQQEEEQSKDPHDDTDESSGSENEPDTEPNGDSQGEGDGDKEGQGDDSGDGKAPAEGNGLPDQSGGDEQNAENSNGEPDGESEGDESATPGSDDADSTPSLNDSSNGNSSDGESNFSPEQWDMLAKLLDDFLNSDEESEDFHEVLAKEISVIAASVSDEVKAEFGASEWDVPDLNIDLNVYNEALNISQTLGADLSVLQQVKMRGQFKTRDRGLSFDINRLIQSPMGVRDVFRSQSESKNRGHVGLVIVRDISGSMSLEHRYIHAIKTDLALTLAIEAISKMHVANVIYPFVDKDFEVIKTFDENAEEKLSKFSLGCKGNNTPTGSALNAALELLLESQFDRKIVFLITDGYPTESAYTINDVFSVAESNGIEIAGVGIKTDVLMGFNEGTFVNVDDISLLPNEVSKLVHQILSN
;
A
#
# COMPACT_ATOMS: atom_id res chain seq x y z
N MET A 1 -3.73 -18.88 -20.69
CA MET A 1 -5.12 -18.39 -20.59
C MET A 1 -5.00 -16.88 -20.52
N LYS A 2 -5.57 -16.11 -21.44
CA LYS A 2 -5.40 -14.65 -21.42
C LYS A 2 -6.11 -14.08 -20.19
N PHE A 3 -5.39 -13.30 -19.38
CA PHE A 3 -5.95 -12.58 -18.24
C PHE A 3 -6.69 -11.36 -18.79
N ASP A 4 -7.95 -11.56 -19.16
CA ASP A 4 -8.84 -10.46 -19.52
C ASP A 4 -9.47 -9.93 -18.22
N LEU A 5 -8.97 -8.78 -17.76
CA LEU A 5 -9.49 -8.12 -16.56
C LEU A 5 -10.89 -7.54 -16.79
N LYS A 6 -11.16 -7.07 -18.00
CA LYS A 6 -12.45 -6.46 -18.38
C LYS A 6 -13.59 -7.47 -18.35
N SER A 7 -13.35 -8.71 -18.78
CA SER A 7 -14.40 -9.74 -18.83
C SER A 7 -14.53 -10.59 -17.57
N SER A 8 -13.60 -10.46 -16.60
CA SER A 8 -13.57 -11.34 -15.43
C SER A 8 -13.02 -10.66 -14.16
N PRO A 9 -13.90 -10.21 -13.24
CA PRO A 9 -13.52 -9.71 -11.92
C PRO A 9 -12.74 -10.73 -11.07
N ARG A 10 -12.80 -12.02 -11.41
CA ARG A 10 -12.08 -13.09 -10.70
C ARG A 10 -10.56 -12.92 -10.75
N HIS A 11 -10.03 -12.24 -11.76
CA HIS A 11 -8.60 -11.99 -11.90
C HIS A 11 -8.10 -10.98 -10.87
N ILE A 12 -8.80 -9.86 -10.68
CA ILE A 12 -8.51 -8.90 -9.60
C ILE A 12 -8.70 -9.56 -8.24
N GLN A 13 -9.79 -10.32 -8.06
CA GLN A 13 -9.99 -11.07 -6.81
C GLN A 13 -8.86 -12.05 -6.54
N ARG A 14 -8.30 -12.69 -7.57
CA ARG A 14 -7.13 -13.57 -7.41
C ARG A 14 -5.91 -12.79 -6.92
N LEU A 15 -5.61 -11.62 -7.49
CA LEU A 15 -4.51 -10.77 -7.02
C LEU A 15 -4.73 -10.31 -5.58
N THR A 16 -5.95 -9.86 -5.26
CA THR A 16 -6.38 -9.51 -3.89
C THR A 16 -6.19 -10.68 -2.92
N ASN A 17 -6.56 -11.89 -3.32
CA ASN A 17 -6.38 -13.08 -2.49
C ASN A 17 -4.89 -13.39 -2.27
N ILE A 18 -4.04 -13.23 -3.29
CA ILE A 18 -2.58 -13.41 -3.13
C ILE A 18 -2.05 -12.40 -2.12
N ALA A 19 -2.37 -11.11 -2.28
CA ALA A 19 -1.94 -10.04 -1.40
C ALA A 19 -2.40 -10.26 0.06
N SER A 20 -3.68 -10.58 0.25
CA SER A 20 -4.27 -10.80 1.58
C SER A 20 -3.71 -12.03 2.27
N VAL A 21 -3.59 -13.16 1.56
CA VAL A 21 -3.07 -14.40 2.14
C VAL A 21 -1.61 -14.25 2.55
N ILE A 22 -0.76 -13.69 1.68
CA ILE A 22 0.67 -13.55 1.96
C ILE A 22 0.89 -12.57 3.12
N SER A 23 0.33 -11.37 3.02
CA SER A 23 0.51 -10.33 4.05
C SER A 23 -0.11 -10.68 5.40
N GLY A 24 -1.18 -11.50 5.42
CA GLY A 24 -1.95 -11.74 6.64
C GLY A 24 -2.75 -10.51 7.12
N ILE A 25 -2.83 -9.45 6.32
CA ILE A 25 -3.55 -8.22 6.66
C ILE A 25 -5.02 -8.38 6.24
N ASN A 26 -5.92 -8.19 7.21
CA ASN A 26 -7.36 -8.25 6.97
C ASN A 26 -7.84 -7.05 6.16
N GLY A 27 -8.62 -7.33 5.12
CA GLY A 27 -9.23 -6.28 4.29
C GLY A 27 -8.30 -5.69 3.24
N ILE A 28 -7.12 -6.28 2.99
CA ILE A 28 -6.29 -5.88 1.84
C ILE A 28 -7.01 -6.13 0.53
N TYR A 29 -6.94 -5.16 -0.37
CA TYR A 29 -7.46 -5.26 -1.73
C TYR A 29 -6.47 -4.70 -2.76
N VAL A 30 -6.51 -5.30 -3.95
CA VAL A 30 -5.73 -4.86 -5.11
C VAL A 30 -6.63 -4.01 -5.99
N ILE A 31 -6.15 -2.83 -6.39
CA ILE A 31 -6.78 -1.99 -7.40
C ILE A 31 -5.81 -1.72 -8.55
N ILE A 32 -6.38 -1.44 -9.71
CA ILE A 32 -5.63 -1.00 -10.87
C ILE A 32 -6.07 0.44 -11.16
N ASP A 33 -5.11 1.36 -11.14
CA ASP A 33 -5.39 2.79 -11.32
C ASP A 33 -4.66 3.31 -12.58
N ASN A 34 -5.45 3.85 -13.51
CA ASN A 34 -4.95 4.44 -14.76
C ASN A 34 -4.08 5.68 -14.52
N LYS A 35 -4.18 6.33 -13.36
CA LYS A 35 -3.36 7.49 -12.97
C LYS A 35 -2.04 7.08 -12.32
N VAL A 36 -1.92 5.84 -11.88
CA VAL A 36 -0.71 5.32 -11.24
C VAL A 36 0.19 4.73 -12.30
N SER A 37 1.41 5.26 -12.40
CA SER A 37 2.43 4.75 -13.32
C SER A 37 3.27 3.64 -12.69
N THR A 38 3.51 3.71 -11.37
CA THR A 38 4.40 2.80 -10.64
C THR A 38 3.63 2.06 -9.56
N PRO A 39 3.68 0.72 -9.53
CA PRO A 39 2.95 -0.04 -8.53
C PRO A 39 3.49 0.26 -7.13
N TYR A 40 2.61 0.20 -6.12
CA TYR A 40 2.99 0.35 -4.73
C TYR A 40 2.07 -0.47 -3.80
N PHE A 41 2.59 -0.79 -2.61
CA PHE A 41 1.85 -1.48 -1.58
C PHE A 41 1.78 -0.60 -0.33
N ASN A 42 0.57 -0.28 0.12
CA ASN A 42 0.33 0.56 1.28
C ASN A 42 -0.33 -0.27 2.38
N THR A 43 0.47 -0.68 3.37
CA THR A 43 0.02 -1.46 4.52
C THR A 43 -0.87 -0.67 5.48
N GLN A 44 -0.76 0.67 5.52
CA GLN A 44 -1.60 1.51 6.40
C GLN A 44 -3.03 1.62 5.87
N ASN A 45 -3.17 1.74 4.56
CA ASN A 45 -4.46 1.87 3.87
C ASN A 45 -4.99 0.51 3.37
N ASN A 46 -4.32 -0.59 3.69
CA ASN A 46 -4.65 -1.94 3.25
C ASN A 46 -4.89 -2.04 1.73
N VAL A 47 -4.03 -1.42 0.92
CA VAL A 47 -4.23 -1.38 -0.53
C VAL A 47 -2.94 -1.64 -1.29
N CYS A 48 -3.04 -2.45 -2.33
CA CYS A 48 -2.00 -2.59 -3.34
C CYS A 48 -2.50 -1.97 -4.64
N VAL A 49 -1.77 -1.00 -5.18
CA VAL A 49 -2.18 -0.26 -6.37
C VAL A 49 -1.24 -0.61 -7.51
N LEU A 50 -1.81 -1.03 -8.62
CA LEU A 50 -1.08 -1.47 -9.81
C LEU A 50 -1.35 -0.52 -10.98
N PRO A 51 -0.40 -0.34 -11.90
CA PRO A 51 -0.64 0.45 -13.11
C PRO A 51 -1.54 -0.32 -14.09
N ASN A 52 -2.22 0.43 -14.96
CA ASN A 52 -2.92 -0.17 -16.08
C ASN A 52 -1.93 -0.59 -17.19
N GLY A 53 -2.13 -1.76 -17.78
CA GLY A 53 -1.21 -2.37 -18.74
C GLY A 53 -1.87 -3.51 -19.52
N ASP A 54 -1.06 -4.33 -20.20
CA ASP A 54 -1.54 -5.51 -20.90
C ASP A 54 -1.56 -6.70 -19.95
N TYR A 55 -2.68 -6.89 -19.23
CA TYR A 55 -2.83 -8.04 -18.36
C TYR A 55 -3.06 -9.33 -19.14
N SER A 56 -3.23 -9.32 -20.46
CA SER A 56 -3.23 -10.55 -21.25
C SER A 56 -1.82 -11.11 -21.49
N ASP A 57 -0.78 -10.29 -21.32
CA ASP A 57 0.62 -10.68 -21.40
C ASP A 57 1.05 -11.47 -20.15
N GLU A 58 1.46 -12.71 -20.37
CA GLU A 58 1.93 -13.60 -19.32
C GLU A 58 3.18 -13.08 -18.60
N ARG A 59 4.09 -12.39 -19.31
CA ARG A 59 5.29 -11.80 -18.70
C ARG A 59 4.91 -10.66 -17.77
N PHE A 60 4.03 -9.75 -18.21
CA PHE A 60 3.56 -8.63 -17.40
C PHE A 60 2.84 -9.12 -16.14
N VAL A 61 1.94 -10.09 -16.26
CA VAL A 61 1.23 -10.67 -15.11
C VAL A 61 2.19 -11.34 -14.11
N LYS A 62 3.22 -12.04 -14.59
CA LYS A 62 4.25 -12.63 -13.72
C LYS A 62 5.00 -11.58 -12.91
N LEU A 63 5.37 -10.46 -13.52
CA LEU A 63 6.02 -9.34 -12.81
C LEU A 63 5.10 -8.77 -11.73
N ILE A 64 3.82 -8.51 -12.05
CA ILE A 64 2.81 -8.04 -11.10
C ILE A 64 2.62 -9.03 -9.93
N GLU A 65 2.51 -10.33 -10.23
CA GLU A 65 2.35 -11.36 -9.20
C GLU A 65 3.57 -11.45 -8.28
N GLY A 66 4.78 -11.36 -8.83
CA GLY A 66 6.01 -11.34 -8.05
C GLY A 66 6.13 -10.10 -7.17
N PHE A 67 5.81 -8.92 -7.72
CA PHE A 67 5.74 -7.67 -6.97
C PHE A 67 4.79 -7.81 -5.77
N ILE A 68 3.55 -8.27 -5.98
CA ILE A 68 2.59 -8.48 -4.88
C ILE A 68 3.14 -9.47 -3.85
N CYS A 69 3.74 -10.59 -4.29
CA CYS A 69 4.27 -11.59 -3.36
C CYS A 69 5.38 -11.02 -2.47
N HIS A 70 6.26 -10.20 -3.05
CA HIS A 70 7.37 -9.57 -2.35
C HIS A 70 6.86 -8.52 -1.34
N GLU A 71 6.09 -7.54 -1.81
CA GLU A 71 5.58 -6.46 -0.96
C GLU A 71 4.66 -6.96 0.16
N ALA A 72 3.80 -7.93 -0.14
CA ALA A 72 2.96 -8.55 0.87
C ALA A 72 3.80 -9.31 1.91
N GLY A 73 4.93 -9.89 1.50
CA GLY A 73 5.85 -10.58 2.41
C GLY A 73 6.51 -9.63 3.40
N HIS A 74 6.92 -8.43 2.97
CA HIS A 74 7.41 -7.38 3.89
C HIS A 74 6.37 -7.01 4.94
N GLY A 75 5.10 -6.86 4.55
CA GLY A 75 4.00 -6.57 5.47
C GLY A 75 3.82 -7.60 6.60
N ARG A 76 4.46 -8.77 6.49
CA ARG A 76 4.35 -9.87 7.46
C ARG A 76 5.65 -10.21 8.18
N TYR A 77 6.78 -10.21 7.49
CA TYR A 77 8.02 -10.79 8.01
C TYR A 77 9.16 -9.78 8.20
N THR A 78 8.97 -8.51 7.80
CA THR A 78 9.97 -7.45 7.94
C THR A 78 9.61 -6.49 9.08
N GLU A 79 10.60 -6.18 9.91
CA GLU A 79 10.48 -5.22 11.00
C GLU A 79 11.15 -3.89 10.60
N HIS A 80 10.40 -2.96 10.00
CA HIS A 80 10.93 -1.69 9.49
C HIS A 80 11.61 -0.81 10.55
N GLU A 81 11.26 -0.98 11.82
CA GLU A 81 11.89 -0.25 12.92
C GLU A 81 13.36 -0.61 13.08
N VAL A 82 13.75 -1.86 12.80
CA VAL A 82 15.15 -2.31 12.83
C VAL A 82 15.99 -1.56 11.80
N TYR A 83 15.45 -1.27 10.61
CA TYR A 83 16.15 -0.47 9.60
C TYR A 83 16.40 0.96 10.09
N ARG A 84 15.38 1.57 10.71
CA ARG A 84 15.47 2.92 11.27
C ARG A 84 16.51 2.96 12.37
N GLU A 85 16.44 2.03 13.33
CA GLU A 85 17.37 1.95 14.45
C GLU A 85 18.81 1.70 13.99
N ALA A 86 19.01 0.80 13.02
CA ALA A 86 20.33 0.51 12.48
C ALA A 86 20.95 1.73 11.80
N PHE A 87 20.18 2.43 10.95
CA PHE A 87 20.63 3.62 10.23
C PHE A 87 20.96 4.76 11.20
N VAL A 88 20.05 5.07 12.13
CA VAL A 88 20.25 6.12 13.13
C VAL A 88 21.40 5.76 14.08
N GLY A 89 21.51 4.49 14.46
CA GLY A 89 22.59 3.97 15.29
C GLY A 89 23.97 4.18 14.66
N GLU A 90 24.12 3.99 13.34
CA GLU A 90 25.38 4.30 12.65
C GLU A 90 25.70 5.80 12.68
N LEU A 91 24.69 6.66 12.50
CA LEU A 91 24.91 8.11 12.52
C LEU A 91 25.30 8.63 13.91
N ILE A 92 24.64 8.17 14.96
CA ILE A 92 24.90 8.62 16.34
C ILE A 92 26.30 8.18 16.82
N ASN A 93 26.74 6.99 16.40
CA ASN A 93 28.04 6.45 16.80
C ASN A 93 29.20 6.93 15.91
N ALA A 94 28.92 7.69 14.86
CA ALA A 94 29.93 8.18 13.93
C ALA A 94 30.74 9.35 14.51
N ASP A 95 32.01 9.42 14.10
CA ASP A 95 32.91 10.50 14.50
C ASP A 95 32.39 11.87 14.05
N GLY A 96 32.45 12.83 14.98
CA GLY A 96 31.98 14.20 14.74
C GLY A 96 30.47 14.41 14.80
N PHE A 97 29.67 13.42 15.23
CA PHE A 97 28.23 13.60 15.49
C PHE A 97 27.95 14.71 16.53
N ILE A 98 26.90 15.50 16.31
CA ILE A 98 26.46 16.58 17.22
C ILE A 98 25.05 16.29 17.76
N SER A 99 24.08 16.14 16.85
CA SER A 99 22.66 15.98 17.18
C SER A 99 21.91 15.38 16.00
N ILE A 100 20.72 14.85 16.25
CA ILE A 100 19.76 14.42 15.24
C ILE A 100 18.41 15.08 15.57
N ASP A 101 17.71 15.58 14.56
CA ASP A 101 16.38 16.19 14.72
C ASP A 101 15.24 15.15 14.59
N ASP A 102 14.00 15.62 14.80
CA ASP A 102 12.79 14.79 14.68
C ASP A 102 12.55 14.28 13.24
N ASP A 103 13.16 14.92 12.24
CA ASP A 103 13.15 14.50 10.82
C ASP A 103 14.24 13.46 10.49
N LEU A 104 14.99 12.97 11.50
CA LEU A 104 16.15 12.08 11.35
C LEU A 104 17.33 12.69 10.55
N LYS A 105 17.45 14.01 10.52
CA LYS A 105 18.61 14.69 9.92
C LYS A 105 19.67 14.89 10.99
N ALA A 106 20.84 14.30 10.77
CA ALA A 106 21.97 14.38 11.68
C ALA A 106 22.92 15.53 11.32
N ASP A 107 23.37 16.24 12.34
CA ASP A 107 24.38 17.29 12.30
C ASP A 107 25.73 16.76 12.74
N PHE A 108 26.78 17.23 12.05
CA PHE A 108 28.17 16.84 12.29
C PHE A 108 29.07 18.07 12.34
N GLN A 109 30.23 17.94 12.98
CA GLN A 109 31.22 19.01 13.12
C GLN A 109 31.71 19.56 11.77
N ASN A 110 31.79 18.72 10.73
CA ASN A 110 32.09 19.14 9.38
C ASN A 110 31.43 18.25 8.32
N LEU A 111 31.38 18.75 7.09
CA LEU A 111 30.75 18.08 5.95
C LEU A 111 31.40 16.73 5.62
N LYS A 112 32.72 16.59 5.78
CA LYS A 112 33.45 15.36 5.48
C LYS A 112 33.05 14.22 6.42
N GLN A 113 32.94 14.51 7.72
CA GLN A 113 32.44 13.57 8.72
C GLN A 113 30.99 13.19 8.45
N LYS A 114 30.14 14.17 8.11
CA LYS A 114 28.75 13.91 7.70
C LYS A 114 28.68 12.94 6.51
N GLN A 115 29.39 13.24 5.43
CA GLN A 115 29.39 12.41 4.22
C GLN A 115 29.85 10.98 4.52
N LYS A 116 30.92 10.81 5.29
CA LYS A 116 31.42 9.49 5.68
C LYS A 116 30.42 8.70 6.53
N ALA A 117 29.78 9.36 7.50
CA ALA A 117 28.78 8.74 8.36
C ALA A 117 27.55 8.29 7.58
N TYR A 118 27.03 9.15 6.70
CA TYR A 118 25.89 8.83 5.85
C TYR A 118 26.22 7.74 4.82
N ALA A 119 27.38 7.79 4.16
CA ALA A 119 27.81 6.73 3.25
C ALA A 119 27.82 5.37 3.96
N ARG A 120 28.42 5.30 5.15
CA ARG A 120 28.42 4.08 5.98
C ARG A 120 27.01 3.62 6.36
N ALA A 121 26.17 4.52 6.87
CA ALA A 121 24.81 4.19 7.28
C ALA A 121 23.97 3.69 6.09
N CYS A 122 24.15 4.27 4.90
CA CYS A 122 23.53 3.81 3.67
C CYS A 122 24.01 2.40 3.27
N ARG A 123 25.32 2.11 3.34
CA ARG A 123 25.84 0.74 3.07
C ARG A 123 25.28 -0.28 4.03
N LEU A 124 25.21 0.06 5.32
CA LEU A 124 24.60 -0.84 6.29
C LEU A 124 23.14 -1.09 5.93
N LYS A 125 22.36 -0.05 5.66
CA LYS A 125 20.96 -0.17 5.26
C LYS A 125 20.78 -1.03 3.99
N GLY A 126 21.62 -0.84 2.97
CA GLY A 126 21.62 -1.65 1.76
C GLY A 126 21.90 -3.13 2.03
N LEU A 127 22.90 -3.44 2.86
CA LEU A 127 23.20 -4.81 3.27
C LEU A 127 22.07 -5.44 4.09
N ILE A 128 21.41 -4.69 4.98
CA ILE A 128 20.23 -5.17 5.70
C ILE A 128 19.15 -5.57 4.69
N ASN A 129 18.88 -4.70 3.71
CA ASN A 129 17.88 -4.96 2.66
C ASN A 129 18.15 -6.28 1.94
N LEU A 130 19.39 -6.52 1.50
CA LEU A 130 19.77 -7.74 0.81
C LEU A 130 19.48 -9.02 1.63
N PHE A 131 19.82 -9.01 2.91
CA PHE A 131 19.61 -10.19 3.77
C PHE A 131 18.14 -10.35 4.18
N ASP A 132 17.47 -9.25 4.47
CA ASP A 132 16.06 -9.25 4.89
C ASP A 132 15.15 -9.68 3.74
N ASP A 133 15.37 -9.20 2.51
CA ASP A 133 14.66 -9.66 1.31
C ASP A 133 14.77 -11.17 1.15
N VAL A 134 15.99 -11.71 1.23
CA VAL A 134 16.25 -13.14 1.07
C VAL A 134 15.58 -13.94 2.19
N GLN A 135 15.73 -13.51 3.44
CA GLN A 135 15.07 -14.17 4.56
C GLN A 135 13.55 -14.11 4.42
N MET A 136 12.99 -12.96 4.04
CA MET A 136 11.56 -12.72 3.91
C MET A 136 10.98 -13.55 2.77
N GLU A 137 11.62 -13.57 1.60
CA GLU A 137 11.20 -14.38 0.46
C GLU A 137 11.28 -15.88 0.78
N GLU A 138 12.28 -16.31 1.55
CA GLU A 138 12.38 -17.70 2.00
C GLU A 138 11.18 -18.09 2.89
N LYS A 139 10.89 -17.28 3.93
CA LYS A 139 9.72 -17.52 4.81
C LYS A 139 8.41 -17.49 4.02
N THR A 140 8.24 -16.51 3.15
CA THR A 140 7.09 -16.39 2.26
C THR A 140 6.96 -17.63 1.37
N GLY A 141 8.07 -18.14 0.84
CA GLY A 141 8.09 -19.34 0.01
C GLY A 141 7.83 -20.64 0.77
N ILE A 142 8.23 -20.73 2.04
CA ILE A 142 7.93 -21.85 2.94
C ILE A 142 6.43 -21.92 3.21
N ASP A 143 5.84 -20.79 3.64
CA ASP A 143 4.42 -20.69 3.99
C ASP A 143 3.53 -20.76 2.75
N TYR A 144 4.00 -20.24 1.62
CA TYR A 144 3.26 -20.13 0.36
C TYR A 144 4.08 -20.63 -0.84
N GLN A 145 4.01 -21.93 -1.10
CA GLN A 145 4.79 -22.58 -2.17
C GLN A 145 4.58 -21.98 -3.58
N GLU A 146 3.40 -21.44 -3.87
CA GLU A 146 3.14 -20.75 -5.15
C GLU A 146 3.78 -19.35 -5.19
N ALA A 147 3.98 -18.69 -4.05
CA ALA A 147 4.75 -17.45 -3.98
C ALA A 147 6.23 -17.71 -4.28
N LYS A 148 6.81 -18.80 -3.75
CA LYS A 148 8.19 -19.23 -4.09
C LYS A 148 8.41 -19.31 -5.60
N LYS A 149 7.46 -19.93 -6.32
CA LYS A 149 7.54 -20.05 -7.79
C LYS A 149 7.42 -18.70 -8.49
N ARG A 150 6.50 -17.84 -8.05
CA ARG A 150 6.29 -16.50 -8.63
C ARG A 150 7.54 -15.64 -8.48
N LEU A 151 8.09 -15.58 -7.27
CA LEU A 151 9.32 -14.83 -6.97
C LEU A 151 10.50 -15.32 -7.82
N ALA A 152 10.68 -16.64 -7.93
CA ALA A 152 11.73 -17.22 -8.78
C ALA A 152 11.56 -16.87 -10.27
N VAL A 153 10.32 -16.86 -10.78
CA VAL A 153 10.01 -16.48 -12.15
C VAL A 153 10.26 -14.99 -12.38
N THR A 154 9.84 -14.12 -11.46
CA THR A 154 10.08 -12.68 -11.54
C THR A 154 11.57 -12.35 -11.51
N TYR A 155 12.33 -13.00 -10.63
CA TYR A 155 13.78 -12.90 -10.62
C TYR A 155 14.38 -13.26 -11.99
N ALA A 156 14.00 -14.41 -12.57
CA ALA A 156 14.51 -14.82 -13.88
C ALA A 156 14.19 -13.81 -14.99
N LEU A 157 12.97 -13.23 -15.01
CA LEU A 157 12.58 -12.20 -15.98
C LEU A 157 13.40 -10.91 -15.81
N MET A 158 13.70 -10.51 -14.58
CA MET A 158 14.50 -9.31 -14.31
C MET A 158 15.98 -9.50 -14.66
N VAL A 159 16.51 -10.72 -14.49
CA VAL A 159 17.85 -11.09 -14.99
C VAL A 159 17.89 -11.12 -16.52
N GLU A 160 16.88 -11.69 -17.17
CA GLU A 160 16.75 -11.66 -18.64
C GLU A 160 16.71 -10.23 -19.18
N ALA A 161 16.02 -9.32 -18.48
CA ALA A 161 15.94 -7.90 -18.83
C ALA A 161 17.22 -7.10 -18.52
N GLY A 162 18.25 -7.72 -17.96
CA GLY A 162 19.51 -7.06 -17.61
C GLY A 162 19.37 -6.06 -16.45
N ARG A 163 18.36 -6.24 -15.60
CA ARG A 163 18.11 -5.40 -14.41
C ARG A 163 18.75 -5.94 -13.13
N MET A 164 19.29 -7.16 -13.20
CA MET A 164 19.91 -7.88 -12.08
C MET A 164 21.40 -8.13 -12.26
N THR A 165 22.05 -7.43 -13.18
CA THR A 165 23.49 -7.55 -13.43
C THR A 165 24.01 -6.20 -13.88
N VAL A 166 25.29 -5.91 -13.64
CA VAL A 166 25.93 -4.73 -14.20
C VAL A 166 26.53 -5.02 -15.58
N ASP A 167 26.88 -3.97 -16.31
CA ASP A 167 27.64 -4.12 -17.56
C ASP A 167 29.03 -4.71 -17.29
N ILE A 168 29.32 -5.85 -17.90
CA ILE A 168 30.59 -6.60 -17.79
C ILE A 168 31.57 -6.28 -18.92
N SER A 169 31.22 -5.37 -19.84
CA SER A 169 32.06 -5.00 -20.98
C SER A 169 33.26 -4.12 -20.60
N SER A 170 33.22 -3.50 -19.42
CA SER A 170 34.25 -2.61 -18.90
C SER A 170 34.39 -2.73 -17.37
N THR A 171 35.40 -2.07 -16.81
CA THR A 171 35.60 -1.95 -15.35
C THR A 171 34.30 -1.45 -14.70
N PRO A 172 33.90 -1.96 -13.51
CA PRO A 172 32.65 -1.56 -12.88
C PRO A 172 32.63 -0.05 -12.66
N GLN A 173 31.67 0.64 -13.27
CA GLN A 173 31.53 2.10 -13.16
C GLN A 173 30.96 2.52 -11.81
N ASN A 174 30.10 1.68 -11.24
CA ASN A 174 29.48 1.86 -9.93
C ASN A 174 29.87 0.65 -9.04
N PRO A 175 30.88 0.81 -8.16
CA PRO A 175 31.36 -0.25 -7.27
C PRO A 175 30.31 -0.74 -6.27
N VAL A 176 29.41 0.15 -5.83
CA VAL A 176 28.30 -0.16 -4.91
C VAL A 176 27.37 -1.18 -5.54
N GLN A 177 26.82 -0.84 -6.70
CA GLN A 177 25.92 -1.68 -7.47
C GLN A 177 26.59 -3.00 -7.85
N PHE A 178 27.87 -3.01 -8.25
CA PHE A 178 28.56 -4.25 -8.59
C PHE A 178 28.64 -5.23 -7.42
N ILE A 179 29.06 -4.76 -6.23
CA ILE A 179 29.19 -5.62 -5.04
C ILE A 179 27.82 -6.08 -4.55
N GLU A 180 26.85 -5.17 -4.44
CA GLU A 180 25.49 -5.52 -3.99
C GLU A 180 24.81 -6.48 -4.94
N MET A 181 24.98 -6.30 -6.26
CA MET A 181 24.42 -7.20 -7.27
C MET A 181 25.08 -8.58 -7.23
N TYR A 182 26.38 -8.65 -6.99
CA TYR A 182 27.05 -9.93 -6.77
C TYR A 182 26.48 -10.65 -5.53
N LEU A 183 26.42 -9.97 -4.38
CA LEU A 183 25.87 -10.53 -3.15
C LEU A 183 24.40 -10.97 -3.32
N LEU A 184 23.55 -10.12 -3.90
CA LEU A 184 22.14 -10.39 -4.14
C LEU A 184 21.94 -11.65 -4.98
N ASN A 185 22.61 -11.74 -6.13
CA ASN A 185 22.47 -12.89 -7.01
C ASN A 185 23.01 -14.16 -6.38
N THR A 186 24.13 -14.09 -5.66
CA THR A 186 24.68 -15.26 -4.97
C THR A 186 23.75 -15.74 -3.86
N LEU A 187 23.15 -14.82 -3.08
CA LEU A 187 22.14 -15.17 -2.08
C LEU A 187 20.89 -15.79 -2.72
N ARG A 188 20.36 -15.22 -3.81
CA ARG A 188 19.19 -15.77 -4.51
C ARG A 188 19.43 -17.18 -5.06
N VAL A 189 20.60 -17.42 -5.64
CA VAL A 189 20.95 -18.75 -6.18
C VAL A 189 21.19 -19.77 -5.07
N ASN A 190 21.96 -19.41 -4.03
CA ASN A 190 22.40 -20.38 -3.01
C ASN A 190 21.40 -20.56 -1.86
N VAL A 191 20.68 -19.50 -1.47
CA VAL A 191 19.70 -19.53 -0.36
C VAL A 191 18.30 -19.82 -0.90
N LEU A 192 17.81 -19.00 -1.84
CA LEU A 192 16.44 -19.15 -2.35
C LEU A 192 16.27 -20.26 -3.40
N GLN A 193 17.39 -20.82 -3.91
CA GLN A 193 17.41 -21.82 -4.97
C GLN A 193 16.73 -21.32 -6.26
N GLN A 194 16.91 -20.05 -6.58
CA GLN A 194 16.38 -19.43 -7.78
C GLN A 194 17.43 -19.50 -8.90
N GLU A 195 17.13 -20.15 -10.03
CA GLU A 195 18.12 -20.35 -11.11
C GLU A 195 18.41 -19.07 -11.94
N GLY A 196 17.49 -18.09 -11.95
CA GLY A 196 17.61 -16.89 -12.77
C GLY A 196 17.64 -17.17 -14.28
N HIS A 197 18.20 -16.24 -15.06
CA HIS A 197 18.47 -16.42 -16.49
C HIS A 197 19.96 -16.66 -16.73
N LYS A 198 20.34 -17.94 -16.90
CA LYS A 198 21.74 -18.41 -16.94
C LYS A 198 22.60 -17.71 -18.01
N GLU A 199 22.05 -17.43 -19.19
CA GLU A 199 22.82 -16.79 -20.27
C GLU A 199 23.25 -15.36 -19.93
N THR A 200 22.56 -14.68 -19.01
CA THR A 200 22.97 -13.37 -18.48
C THR A 200 23.78 -13.52 -17.19
N LEU A 201 23.40 -14.48 -16.34
CA LEU A 201 23.94 -14.60 -14.99
C LEU A 201 25.31 -15.27 -14.94
N ASP A 202 25.53 -16.35 -15.71
CA ASP A 202 26.81 -17.08 -15.72
C ASP A 202 27.98 -16.17 -16.16
N PRO A 203 27.86 -15.36 -17.23
CA PRO A 203 28.91 -14.40 -17.59
C PRO A 203 29.20 -13.36 -16.50
N PHE A 204 28.15 -12.92 -15.78
CA PHE A 204 28.31 -11.98 -14.67
C PHE A 204 29.07 -12.62 -13.50
N PHE A 205 28.75 -13.86 -13.11
CA PHE A 205 29.50 -14.58 -12.08
C PHE A 205 30.93 -14.88 -12.49
N ASP A 206 31.18 -15.26 -13.75
CA ASP A 206 32.54 -15.48 -14.27
C ASP A 206 33.36 -14.18 -14.24
N TYR A 207 32.72 -13.04 -14.50
CA TYR A 207 33.35 -11.74 -14.38
C TYR A 207 33.63 -11.38 -12.91
N ALA A 208 32.65 -11.52 -12.03
CA ALA A 208 32.79 -11.23 -10.61
C ALA A 208 33.87 -12.08 -9.95
N LYS A 209 33.94 -13.37 -10.30
CA LYS A 209 34.95 -14.30 -9.81
C LYS A 209 36.38 -13.87 -10.15
N LYS A 210 36.61 -13.19 -11.29
CA LYS A 210 37.97 -12.69 -11.64
C LYS A 210 38.44 -11.58 -10.71
N ILE A 211 37.52 -10.80 -10.17
CA ILE A 211 37.79 -9.63 -9.32
C ILE A 211 37.79 -10.04 -7.84
N LEU A 212 36.81 -10.85 -7.43
CA LEU A 212 36.56 -11.23 -6.04
C LEU A 212 37.21 -12.56 -5.63
N ALA A 213 37.94 -13.23 -6.53
CA ALA A 213 38.68 -14.47 -6.23
C ALA A 213 39.50 -14.40 -4.93
N PRO A 214 40.18 -13.29 -4.60
CA PRO A 214 41.01 -13.25 -3.40
C PRO A 214 40.23 -13.30 -2.07
N VAL A 215 38.92 -13.10 -2.10
CA VAL A 215 38.07 -12.99 -0.89
C VAL A 215 36.83 -13.89 -0.95
N THR A 216 36.79 -14.82 -1.90
CA THR A 216 35.60 -15.64 -2.16
C THR A 216 35.24 -16.52 -0.96
N SER A 217 36.22 -17.07 -0.25
CA SER A 217 35.99 -17.92 0.94
C SER A 217 35.23 -17.19 2.05
N GLU A 218 35.55 -15.93 2.28
CA GLU A 218 34.94 -15.11 3.31
C GLU A 218 33.52 -14.68 2.89
N VAL A 219 33.31 -14.41 1.60
CA VAL A 219 31.97 -14.15 1.07
C VAL A 219 31.08 -15.40 1.18
N ASP A 220 31.62 -16.58 0.86
CA ASP A 220 30.92 -17.86 1.03
C ASP A 220 30.49 -18.09 2.49
N GLU A 221 31.32 -17.69 3.46
CA GLU A 221 30.97 -17.76 4.88
C GLU A 221 29.78 -16.84 5.22
N ILE A 222 29.72 -15.63 4.68
CA ILE A 222 28.57 -14.72 4.85
C ILE A 222 27.31 -15.33 4.25
N ILE A 223 27.39 -15.94 3.07
CA ILE A 223 26.26 -16.61 2.42
C ILE A 223 25.77 -17.78 3.27
N HIS A 224 26.69 -18.57 3.84
CA HIS A 224 26.33 -19.64 4.76
C HIS A 224 25.66 -19.12 6.04
N GLN A 225 26.11 -17.98 6.58
CA GLN A 225 25.46 -17.35 7.73
C GLN A 225 24.06 -16.81 7.39
N ALA A 226 23.84 -16.34 6.16
CA ALA A 226 22.54 -15.85 5.70
C ALA A 226 21.44 -16.93 5.75
N LEU A 227 21.78 -18.21 5.53
CA LEU A 227 20.86 -19.35 5.71
C LEU A 227 20.28 -19.47 7.13
N SER A 228 20.95 -18.84 8.11
CA SER A 228 20.53 -18.88 9.52
C SER A 228 19.74 -17.65 9.95
N CYS A 229 19.57 -16.65 9.08
CA CYS A 229 18.79 -15.45 9.39
C CYS A 229 17.30 -15.81 9.49
N LYS A 230 16.69 -15.49 10.64
CA LYS A 230 15.26 -15.76 10.90
C LYS A 230 14.47 -14.52 11.30
N SER A 231 15.08 -13.35 11.27
CA SER A 231 14.45 -12.07 11.62
C SER A 231 15.26 -10.93 11.01
N THR A 232 14.62 -9.76 10.83
CA THR A 232 15.30 -8.52 10.40
C THR A 232 16.45 -8.15 11.36
N GLN A 233 16.34 -8.47 12.65
CA GLN A 233 17.44 -8.26 13.61
C GLN A 233 18.66 -9.16 13.35
N ASN A 234 18.45 -10.39 12.88
CA ASN A 234 19.56 -11.25 12.44
C ASN A 234 20.19 -10.69 11.16
N CYS A 235 19.38 -10.12 10.27
CA CYS A 235 19.84 -9.46 9.05
C CYS A 235 20.70 -8.22 9.38
N ASP A 236 20.30 -7.37 10.32
CA ASP A 236 21.16 -6.27 10.84
C ASP A 236 22.48 -6.79 11.43
N SER A 237 22.40 -7.83 12.26
CA SER A 237 23.60 -8.42 12.85
C SER A 237 24.57 -8.96 11.79
N LEU A 238 24.05 -9.60 10.74
CA LEU A 238 24.85 -10.10 9.63
C LEU A 238 25.36 -8.96 8.75
N ALA A 239 24.54 -7.95 8.46
CA ALA A 239 24.94 -6.76 7.70
C ALA A 239 26.12 -6.03 8.35
N ARG A 240 26.10 -5.85 9.68
CA ARG A 240 27.22 -5.27 10.44
C ARG A 240 28.49 -6.11 10.33
N LYS A 241 28.37 -7.44 10.42
CA LYS A 241 29.51 -8.35 10.22
C LYS A 241 30.06 -8.28 8.80
N THR A 242 29.20 -8.27 7.79
CA THR A 242 29.57 -8.14 6.39
C THR A 242 30.28 -6.83 6.13
N LEU A 243 29.77 -5.72 6.67
CA LEU A 243 30.40 -4.40 6.53
C LEU A 243 31.80 -4.36 7.18
N ALA A 244 31.94 -4.90 8.39
CA ALA A 244 33.24 -5.02 9.06
C ALA A 244 34.20 -5.96 8.32
N LEU A 245 33.69 -7.03 7.71
CA LEU A 245 34.45 -7.92 6.86
C LEU A 245 34.98 -7.18 5.62
N LEU A 246 34.13 -6.43 4.92
CA LEU A 246 34.54 -5.66 3.74
C LEU A 246 35.59 -4.59 4.09
N GLU A 247 35.49 -3.97 5.27
CA GLU A 247 36.52 -3.05 5.79
C GLU A 247 37.86 -3.75 6.01
N ARG A 248 37.84 -4.92 6.66
CA ARG A 248 39.05 -5.72 6.88
C ARG A 248 39.68 -6.17 5.56
N LEU A 249 38.87 -6.68 4.63
CA LEU A 249 39.33 -7.15 3.33
C LEU A 249 39.94 -6.03 2.48
N ARG A 250 39.40 -4.81 2.59
CA ARG A 250 40.01 -3.61 1.96
C ARG A 250 41.41 -3.37 2.51
N ASP A 251 41.57 -3.38 3.83
CA ASP A 251 42.84 -3.07 4.47
C ASP A 251 43.90 -4.14 4.14
N GLU A 252 43.52 -5.43 4.18
CA GLU A 252 44.38 -6.55 3.77
C GLU A 252 44.77 -6.46 2.28
N ALA A 253 43.84 -6.06 1.40
CA ALA A 253 44.15 -5.89 -0.02
C ALA A 253 45.16 -4.75 -0.26
N LYS A 254 45.06 -3.64 0.49
CA LYS A 254 46.02 -2.52 0.45
C LYS A 254 47.41 -2.92 0.98
N GLU A 255 47.46 -3.75 2.01
CA GLU A 255 48.72 -4.26 2.56
C GLU A 255 49.42 -5.19 1.56
N LYS A 256 48.70 -6.14 0.97
CA LYS A 256 49.25 -7.06 -0.05
C LYS A 256 49.73 -6.34 -1.31
N GLN A 257 49.03 -5.28 -1.73
CA GLN A 257 49.50 -4.41 -2.80
C GLN A 257 50.88 -3.81 -2.48
N GLN A 258 51.08 -3.32 -1.26
CA GLN A 258 52.36 -2.71 -0.85
C GLN A 258 53.49 -3.73 -0.71
N GLU A 259 53.20 -4.93 -0.22
CA GLU A 259 54.17 -6.04 -0.10
C GLU A 259 54.64 -6.55 -1.48
N GLU A 260 53.73 -6.64 -2.45
CA GLU A 260 54.05 -7.08 -3.81
C GLU A 260 54.77 -6.01 -4.65
N GLU A 261 54.55 -4.72 -4.36
CA GLU A 261 55.33 -3.61 -4.95
C GLU A 261 56.77 -3.56 -4.38
N GLN A 262 56.95 -3.85 -3.09
CA GLN A 262 58.28 -3.87 -2.44
C GLN A 262 59.13 -5.10 -2.82
N SER A 263 58.50 -6.23 -3.16
CA SER A 263 59.21 -7.45 -3.61
C SER A 263 59.71 -7.41 -5.07
N LYS A 264 59.39 -6.34 -5.82
CA LYS A 264 59.85 -6.12 -7.21
C LYS A 264 61.17 -5.33 -7.34
N ASP A 265 61.85 -4.99 -6.24
CA ASP A 265 63.18 -4.34 -6.29
C ASP A 265 64.30 -5.40 -6.13
N PRO A 266 65.03 -5.79 -7.20
CA PRO A 266 66.17 -6.68 -7.06
C PRO A 266 67.38 -5.85 -6.61
N HIS A 267 67.70 -5.90 -5.33
CA HIS A 267 69.06 -5.63 -4.87
C HIS A 267 70.00 -6.70 -5.46
N ASP A 268 70.72 -6.31 -6.49
CA ASP A 268 71.90 -7.01 -6.99
C ASP A 268 73.06 -6.73 -6.02
N ASP A 269 73.27 -7.65 -5.08
CA ASP A 269 74.51 -7.74 -4.31
C ASP A 269 75.60 -8.39 -5.19
N THR A 270 76.51 -7.57 -5.73
CA THR A 270 77.87 -8.03 -6.03
C THR A 270 78.93 -7.00 -5.61
N ASP A 271 79.69 -7.39 -4.59
CA ASP A 271 81.01 -6.87 -4.24
C ASP A 271 81.98 -6.88 -5.44
N GLU A 272 82.68 -5.76 -5.69
CA GLU A 272 84.16 -5.68 -5.61
C GLU A 272 84.73 -4.30 -6.03
N SER A 273 85.47 -3.70 -5.09
CA SER A 273 86.80 -3.06 -5.26
C SER A 273 86.96 -1.58 -5.68
N SER A 274 87.44 -0.84 -4.67
CA SER A 274 88.58 0.11 -4.68
C SER A 274 88.38 1.59 -5.04
N GLY A 275 88.79 2.47 -4.11
CA GLY A 275 89.54 3.67 -4.47
C GLY A 275 89.21 5.00 -3.78
N SER A 276 89.71 5.17 -2.55
CA SER A 276 90.34 6.41 -2.01
C SER A 276 89.49 7.63 -1.55
N GLU A 277 89.45 7.77 -0.22
CA GLU A 277 89.76 8.95 0.62
C GLU A 277 89.52 10.39 0.11
N ASN A 278 88.62 11.13 0.77
CA ASN A 278 88.96 12.21 1.73
C ASN A 278 87.72 12.91 2.31
N GLU A 279 87.78 13.23 3.61
CA GLU A 279 86.83 14.03 4.40
C GLU A 279 86.99 15.58 4.18
N PRO A 280 86.40 16.49 5.01
CA PRO A 280 84.98 16.89 5.10
C PRO A 280 84.80 18.44 5.06
N ASP A 281 83.60 18.90 5.45
CA ASP A 281 83.20 20.26 5.88
C ASP A 281 82.99 21.36 4.83
N THR A 282 81.75 21.88 4.74
CA THR A 282 81.35 23.22 5.24
C THR A 282 79.93 23.61 4.79
N GLU A 283 79.04 23.84 5.77
CA GLU A 283 78.10 24.99 5.79
C GLU A 283 78.91 26.25 6.22
N PRO A 284 78.48 27.54 6.03
CA PRO A 284 77.08 28.02 6.05
C PRO A 284 76.74 29.27 5.18
N ASN A 285 75.45 29.66 5.25
CA ASN A 285 74.86 31.02 5.20
C ASN A 285 74.90 31.88 3.91
N GLY A 286 73.75 32.47 3.58
CA GLY A 286 73.62 33.58 2.64
C GLY A 286 72.20 34.09 2.44
N ASP A 287 71.72 34.86 3.41
CA ASP A 287 70.48 35.66 3.43
C ASP A 287 70.44 36.75 2.32
N SER A 288 69.28 37.04 1.73
CA SER A 288 68.96 38.38 1.16
C SER A 288 67.49 38.53 0.74
N GLN A 289 66.89 39.54 1.33
CA GLN A 289 65.56 40.11 1.13
C GLN A 289 65.37 40.80 -0.24
N GLY A 290 64.10 40.98 -0.63
CA GLY A 290 63.68 41.94 -1.65
C GLY A 290 62.16 42.13 -1.66
N GLU A 291 61.70 43.24 -1.06
CA GLU A 291 60.33 43.76 -1.07
C GLU A 291 59.89 44.32 -2.44
N GLY A 292 58.57 44.48 -2.66
CA GLY A 292 58.06 45.41 -3.68
C GLY A 292 56.62 45.23 -4.18
N ASP A 293 55.64 45.55 -3.32
CA ASP A 293 54.43 46.38 -3.51
C ASP A 293 53.56 46.39 -4.80
N GLY A 294 52.23 46.46 -4.62
CA GLY A 294 51.28 46.87 -5.67
C GLY A 294 49.78 46.57 -5.44
N ASP A 295 49.09 47.49 -4.77
CA ASP A 295 47.62 47.58 -4.54
C ASP A 295 46.72 47.46 -5.79
N LYS A 296 45.47 46.97 -5.59
CA LYS A 296 44.22 47.72 -5.87
C LYS A 296 42.93 47.04 -5.40
N GLU A 297 42.17 47.81 -4.63
CA GLU A 297 40.79 47.58 -4.19
C GLU A 297 39.75 47.70 -5.32
N GLY A 298 38.58 47.10 -5.10
CA GLY A 298 37.32 47.42 -5.76
C GLY A 298 36.12 46.94 -4.94
N GLN A 299 35.45 47.89 -4.25
CA GLN A 299 34.15 47.74 -3.59
C GLN A 299 32.99 48.20 -4.48
N GLY A 300 31.79 47.69 -4.19
CA GLY A 300 30.45 48.23 -4.51
C GLY A 300 29.38 47.18 -4.17
N ASP A 301 28.70 47.26 -3.01
CA ASP A 301 27.37 47.88 -2.73
C ASP A 301 26.20 47.24 -3.53
N ASP A 302 24.97 47.02 -3.06
CA ASP A 302 24.24 47.03 -1.77
C ASP A 302 22.77 46.62 -2.10
N SER A 303 21.98 46.30 -1.07
CA SER A 303 20.52 46.48 -0.93
C SER A 303 19.50 45.35 -1.20
N GLY A 304 18.92 44.86 -0.09
CA GLY A 304 17.46 44.79 0.17
C GLY A 304 16.76 43.44 -0.08
N ASP A 305 15.73 43.00 0.65
CA ASP A 305 15.01 43.46 1.85
C ASP A 305 14.11 42.28 2.31
N GLY A 306 13.66 42.29 3.56
CA GLY A 306 13.23 41.10 4.31
C GLY A 306 11.78 40.62 4.18
N LYS A 307 11.46 39.58 4.96
CA LYS A 307 10.24 39.49 5.80
C LYS A 307 10.23 38.24 6.70
N ALA A 308 10.06 38.47 7.99
CA ALA A 308 9.50 37.53 8.97
C ALA A 308 7.96 37.43 8.79
N PRO A 309 7.26 36.45 9.42
CA PRO A 309 6.93 36.51 10.85
C PRO A 309 7.11 35.14 11.57
N ALA A 310 7.65 35.11 12.79
CA ALA A 310 6.96 35.24 14.10
C ALA A 310 6.19 33.97 14.53
N GLU A 311 6.74 33.25 15.51
CA GLU A 311 5.96 32.53 16.51
C GLU A 311 6.48 32.88 17.90
N GLY A 312 5.54 33.12 18.81
CA GLY A 312 5.77 33.41 20.21
C GLY A 312 4.85 32.56 21.08
N ASN A 313 5.41 32.17 22.23
CA ASN A 313 4.82 31.59 23.43
C ASN A 313 4.29 30.14 23.30
N GLY A 314 4.65 29.16 24.13
CA GLY A 314 5.33 29.18 25.43
C GLY A 314 4.52 28.44 26.50
N LEU A 315 4.86 27.14 26.71
CA LEU A 315 4.87 26.37 27.98
C LEU A 315 3.53 26.12 28.75
N PRO A 316 3.47 25.17 29.73
CA PRO A 316 3.93 23.76 29.68
C PRO A 316 3.07 22.75 30.52
N ASP A 317 3.48 21.47 30.46
CA ASP A 317 3.60 20.48 31.56
C ASP A 317 2.38 19.79 32.21
N GLN A 318 2.45 18.43 32.27
CA GLN A 318 2.32 17.54 33.45
C GLN A 318 2.03 16.08 32.98
N SER A 319 2.98 15.14 33.11
CA SER A 319 3.19 14.17 34.24
C SER A 319 1.98 13.26 34.50
N GLY A 320 2.02 11.94 34.65
CA GLY A 320 3.05 10.92 34.90
C GLY A 320 2.39 9.72 35.60
N GLY A 321 2.99 8.51 35.51
CA GLY A 321 2.66 7.30 36.31
C GLY A 321 1.45 6.47 35.82
N ASP A 322 1.37 5.15 35.94
CA ASP A 322 2.22 4.19 36.66
C ASP A 322 1.86 2.75 36.22
N GLU A 323 2.72 1.84 36.67
CA GLU A 323 2.87 0.39 36.53
C GLU A 323 1.64 -0.58 36.65
N GLN A 324 1.95 -1.85 36.31
CA GLN A 324 1.47 -3.15 36.84
C GLN A 324 0.44 -3.97 36.03
N ASN A 325 0.88 -5.10 35.45
CA ASN A 325 0.74 -6.39 36.14
C ASN A 325 1.49 -7.54 35.45
N ALA A 326 2.21 -8.29 36.28
CA ALA A 326 2.81 -9.59 35.99
C ALA A 326 1.94 -10.73 36.58
N GLU A 327 2.38 -11.96 36.32
CA GLU A 327 1.89 -13.27 36.83
C GLU A 327 0.75 -13.89 36.00
N ASN A 328 0.75 -15.16 35.60
CA ASN A 328 1.35 -16.42 36.10
C ASN A 328 1.24 -17.44 34.93
N SER A 329 2.23 -18.27 34.57
CA SER A 329 2.81 -19.44 35.25
C SER A 329 2.33 -20.80 34.71
N ASN A 330 3.33 -21.64 34.39
CA ASN A 330 3.43 -23.10 34.50
C ASN A 330 2.83 -24.03 33.44
N GLY A 331 3.71 -24.91 32.93
CA GLY A 331 3.46 -26.36 33.05
C GLY A 331 3.87 -27.23 31.86
N GLU A 332 5.15 -27.61 31.80
CA GLU A 332 5.58 -28.93 31.28
C GLU A 332 4.99 -30.05 32.17
N PRO A 333 4.82 -31.32 31.73
CA PRO A 333 5.98 -32.18 31.37
C PRO A 333 5.77 -33.34 30.34
N ASP A 334 6.93 -33.83 29.88
CA ASP A 334 7.40 -35.21 29.60
C ASP A 334 6.50 -36.33 29.04
N GLY A 335 7.09 -37.11 28.10
CA GLY A 335 6.67 -38.48 27.79
C GLY A 335 7.34 -39.15 26.57
N GLU A 336 8.43 -39.88 26.83
CA GLU A 336 9.07 -41.03 26.13
C GLU A 336 8.06 -42.06 25.55
N SER A 337 8.32 -43.08 24.69
CA SER A 337 9.40 -43.69 23.88
C SER A 337 8.74 -44.90 23.12
N GLU A 338 9.55 -45.74 22.44
CA GLU A 338 9.30 -47.07 21.82
C GLU A 338 8.87 -47.02 20.33
N GLY A 339 9.62 -47.50 19.33
CA GLY A 339 10.28 -48.81 19.15
C GLY A 339 9.45 -49.62 18.11
N ASP A 340 9.92 -50.48 17.21
CA ASP A 340 11.21 -50.92 16.69
C ASP A 340 10.90 -51.84 15.46
N GLU A 341 11.92 -52.03 14.61
CA GLU A 341 12.28 -53.23 13.84
C GLU A 341 11.55 -53.80 12.59
N SER A 342 12.45 -54.21 11.67
CA SER A 342 12.45 -55.36 10.74
C SER A 342 12.22 -55.03 9.25
N ALA A 343 12.92 -55.60 8.26
CA ALA A 343 14.13 -56.43 8.14
C ALA A 343 14.44 -56.54 6.63
N THR A 344 15.72 -56.64 6.24
CA THR A 344 16.17 -57.04 4.90
C THR A 344 16.10 -58.57 4.72
N PRO A 345 16.14 -59.10 3.47
CA PRO A 345 17.43 -59.60 2.93
C PRO A 345 17.62 -59.44 1.40
N GLY A 346 18.84 -59.75 0.91
CA GLY A 346 19.44 -59.49 -0.43
C GLY A 346 18.86 -60.24 -1.65
N SER A 347 19.48 -60.29 -2.84
CA SER A 347 20.84 -59.99 -3.35
C SER A 347 20.83 -59.93 -4.90
N ASP A 348 21.92 -59.39 -5.49
CA ASP A 348 22.49 -59.60 -6.87
C ASP A 348 21.72 -58.98 -8.08
N ASP A 349 22.31 -58.33 -9.10
CA ASP A 349 23.69 -58.01 -9.50
C ASP A 349 23.68 -57.02 -10.71
N ALA A 350 24.84 -56.42 -11.00
CA ALA A 350 25.31 -55.72 -12.24
C ALA A 350 25.01 -54.20 -12.40
N ASP A 351 25.97 -53.28 -12.16
CA ASP A 351 27.11 -52.85 -13.03
C ASP A 351 26.66 -51.74 -14.04
N SER A 352 27.20 -50.53 -14.16
CA SER A 352 28.59 -50.06 -14.03
C SER A 352 28.70 -48.58 -13.61
N THR A 353 29.65 -48.30 -12.72
CA THR A 353 30.36 -47.01 -12.61
C THR A 353 31.85 -47.32 -12.47
N PRO A 354 32.77 -46.67 -13.22
CA PRO A 354 34.19 -46.81 -12.95
C PRO A 354 34.61 -45.77 -11.92
N SER A 355 34.99 -46.25 -10.74
CA SER A 355 35.86 -45.56 -9.81
C SER A 355 37.31 -45.61 -10.30
N LEU A 356 38.11 -44.60 -10.01
CA LEU A 356 39.50 -44.82 -9.58
C LEU A 356 39.84 -43.82 -8.46
N ASN A 357 40.05 -44.37 -7.27
CA ASN A 357 40.79 -43.78 -6.17
C ASN A 357 42.24 -43.50 -6.58
N ASP A 358 42.84 -42.48 -5.99
CA ASP A 358 44.11 -42.71 -5.32
C ASP A 358 44.18 -41.93 -4.00
N SER A 359 44.65 -42.63 -2.97
CA SER A 359 44.92 -42.09 -1.64
C SER A 359 46.37 -41.64 -1.61
N SER A 360 46.62 -40.38 -1.27
CA SER A 360 47.93 -39.97 -0.75
C SER A 360 47.75 -39.13 0.50
N ASN A 361 48.28 -39.69 1.58
CA ASN A 361 48.55 -39.03 2.83
C ASN A 361 49.72 -38.05 2.58
N GLY A 362 49.44 -36.74 2.60
CA GLY A 362 50.43 -35.70 2.32
C GLY A 362 50.03 -34.41 3.02
N ASN A 363 50.93 -33.96 3.89
CA ASN A 363 51.07 -32.64 4.51
C ASN A 363 50.12 -31.52 4.06
N SER A 364 49.61 -30.78 5.04
CA SER A 364 49.20 -29.38 4.91
C SER A 364 50.18 -28.63 4.01
N SER A 365 49.76 -28.34 2.78
CA SER A 365 50.38 -27.32 1.95
C SER A 365 49.44 -26.14 1.94
N ASP A 366 49.80 -25.10 2.69
CA ASP A 366 49.43 -23.73 2.36
C ASP A 366 49.67 -23.54 0.86
N GLY A 367 48.58 -23.52 0.10
CA GLY A 367 48.63 -23.08 -1.27
C GLY A 367 48.70 -21.57 -1.24
N GLU A 368 49.91 -21.02 -1.36
CA GLU A 368 50.11 -19.62 -1.73
C GLU A 368 49.40 -19.38 -3.07
N SER A 369 48.13 -18.96 -3.01
CA SER A 369 47.46 -18.35 -4.15
C SER A 369 48.05 -16.96 -4.32
N ASN A 370 49.19 -16.86 -5.02
CA ASN A 370 49.71 -15.57 -5.45
C ASN A 370 48.80 -15.02 -6.55
N PHE A 371 47.80 -14.25 -6.14
CA PHE A 371 47.08 -13.35 -7.03
C PHE A 371 48.04 -12.28 -7.57
N SER A 372 47.75 -11.72 -8.74
CA SER A 372 48.65 -10.70 -9.30
C SER A 372 48.50 -9.36 -8.55
N PRO A 373 49.55 -8.51 -8.53
CA PRO A 373 49.46 -7.19 -7.92
C PRO A 373 48.32 -6.34 -8.49
N GLU A 374 48.04 -6.52 -9.79
CA GLU A 374 46.95 -5.84 -10.47
C GLU A 374 45.56 -6.31 -9.97
N GLN A 375 45.43 -7.56 -9.53
CA GLN A 375 44.18 -8.07 -8.94
C GLN A 375 43.96 -7.51 -7.53
N TRP A 376 45.02 -7.42 -6.71
CA TRP A 376 44.94 -6.82 -5.39
C TRP A 376 44.66 -5.31 -5.46
N ASP A 377 45.29 -4.58 -6.37
CA ASP A 377 45.01 -3.15 -6.61
C ASP A 377 43.55 -2.94 -7.05
N MET A 378 43.05 -3.75 -7.99
CA MET A 378 41.68 -3.66 -8.46
C MET A 378 40.66 -3.94 -7.33
N LEU A 379 40.92 -4.96 -6.50
CA LEU A 379 40.07 -5.30 -5.36
C LEU A 379 40.12 -4.22 -4.27
N ALA A 380 41.30 -3.75 -3.91
CA ALA A 380 41.49 -2.71 -2.92
C ALA A 380 40.76 -1.42 -3.32
N LYS A 381 40.89 -1.01 -4.58
CA LYS A 381 40.19 0.15 -5.13
C LYS A 381 38.67 -0.06 -5.12
N LEU A 382 38.18 -1.21 -5.58
CA LEU A 382 36.75 -1.52 -5.60
C LEU A 382 36.14 -1.44 -4.19
N LEU A 383 36.78 -2.03 -3.18
CA LEU A 383 36.30 -2.01 -1.80
C LEU A 383 36.41 -0.63 -1.15
N ASP A 384 37.47 0.14 -1.46
CA ASP A 384 37.62 1.51 -0.98
C ASP A 384 36.55 2.44 -1.58
N ASP A 385 36.27 2.30 -2.88
CA ASP A 385 35.22 3.04 -3.56
C ASP A 385 33.84 2.62 -3.02
N PHE A 386 33.58 1.32 -2.80
CA PHE A 386 32.32 0.85 -2.18
C PHE A 386 32.07 1.48 -0.80
N LEU A 387 33.08 1.46 0.07
CA LEU A 387 32.94 1.91 1.47
C LEU A 387 32.86 3.43 1.61
N ASN A 388 33.43 4.18 0.67
CA ASN A 388 33.49 5.65 0.73
C ASN A 388 32.57 6.35 -0.29
N SER A 389 31.94 5.63 -1.22
CA SER A 389 31.03 6.19 -2.22
C SER A 389 29.78 6.79 -1.57
N ASP A 390 29.31 7.91 -2.13
CA ASP A 390 28.03 8.55 -1.82
C ASP A 390 26.87 8.03 -2.67
N GLU A 391 27.12 7.07 -3.58
CA GLU A 391 26.08 6.43 -4.40
C GLU A 391 25.06 5.71 -3.52
N GLU A 392 23.77 5.84 -3.84
CA GLU A 392 22.74 5.12 -3.10
C GLU A 392 22.75 3.63 -3.43
N SER A 393 22.54 2.80 -2.40
CA SER A 393 22.27 1.38 -2.60
C SER A 393 20.91 1.23 -3.28
N GLU A 394 20.89 0.62 -4.46
CA GLU A 394 19.67 0.52 -5.26
C GLU A 394 18.76 -0.59 -4.71
N ASP A 395 17.52 -0.26 -4.39
CA ASP A 395 16.52 -1.26 -4.01
C ASP A 395 16.03 -2.00 -5.26
N PHE A 396 16.28 -3.31 -5.30
CA PHE A 396 15.94 -4.12 -6.46
C PHE A 396 14.42 -4.23 -6.70
N HIS A 397 13.60 -4.19 -5.66
CA HIS A 397 12.15 -4.27 -5.82
C HIS A 397 11.56 -2.92 -6.24
N GLU A 398 12.23 -1.80 -5.93
CA GLU A 398 11.97 -0.54 -6.63
C GLU A 398 12.35 -0.61 -8.12
N VAL A 399 13.44 -1.31 -8.49
CA VAL A 399 13.80 -1.54 -9.91
C VAL A 399 12.73 -2.39 -10.61
N LEU A 400 12.19 -3.42 -9.94
CA LEU A 400 11.04 -4.19 -10.44
C LEU A 400 9.83 -3.30 -10.66
N ALA A 401 9.49 -2.44 -9.69
CA ALA A 401 8.38 -1.51 -9.82
C ALA A 401 8.58 -0.58 -11.03
N LYS A 402 9.78 -0.02 -11.21
CA LYS A 402 10.14 0.82 -12.36
C LYS A 402 10.02 0.08 -13.69
N GLU A 403 10.46 -1.17 -13.76
CA GLU A 403 10.35 -1.99 -14.98
C GLU A 403 8.88 -2.27 -15.33
N ILE A 404 8.04 -2.57 -14.33
CA ILE A 404 6.59 -2.68 -14.51
C ILE A 404 6.03 -1.37 -15.08
N SER A 405 6.44 -0.22 -14.56
CA SER A 405 6.03 1.10 -15.05
C SER A 405 6.39 1.31 -16.52
N VAL A 406 7.61 0.94 -16.92
CA VAL A 406 8.10 1.08 -18.30
C VAL A 406 7.29 0.19 -19.24
N ILE A 407 7.06 -1.07 -18.86
CA ILE A 407 6.26 -2.00 -19.67
C ILE A 407 4.83 -1.48 -19.80
N ALA A 408 4.19 -1.11 -18.68
CA ALA A 408 2.83 -0.57 -18.68
C ALA A 408 2.69 0.71 -19.54
N ALA A 409 3.68 1.59 -19.51
CA ALA A 409 3.71 2.81 -20.33
C ALA A 409 3.85 2.51 -21.83
N SER A 410 4.54 1.43 -22.19
CA SER A 410 4.74 1.03 -23.60
C SER A 410 3.51 0.41 -24.27
N VAL A 411 2.52 -0.01 -23.48
CA VAL A 411 1.28 -0.63 -23.98
C VAL A 411 0.35 0.44 -24.55
N SER A 412 -0.20 0.19 -25.75
CA SER A 412 -1.12 1.10 -26.42
C SER A 412 -2.47 1.22 -25.72
N ASP A 413 -3.16 2.34 -25.94
CA ASP A 413 -4.47 2.59 -25.34
C ASP A 413 -5.52 1.58 -25.81
N GLU A 414 -5.43 1.06 -27.03
CA GLU A 414 -6.33 0.01 -27.53
C GLU A 414 -6.16 -1.30 -26.76
N VAL A 415 -4.91 -1.69 -26.46
CA VAL A 415 -4.61 -2.91 -25.70
C VAL A 415 -5.04 -2.74 -24.24
N LYS A 416 -4.78 -1.59 -23.63
CA LYS A 416 -5.30 -1.25 -22.28
C LYS A 416 -6.83 -1.25 -22.27
N ALA A 417 -7.47 -0.76 -23.32
CA ALA A 417 -8.91 -0.77 -23.44
C ALA A 417 -9.48 -2.19 -23.65
N GLU A 418 -8.73 -3.13 -24.21
CA GLU A 418 -9.20 -4.51 -24.41
C GLU A 418 -8.90 -5.42 -23.22
N PHE A 419 -7.68 -5.35 -22.67
CA PHE A 419 -7.17 -6.30 -21.68
C PHE A 419 -6.80 -5.67 -20.34
N GLY A 420 -6.73 -4.34 -20.27
CA GLY A 420 -6.45 -3.61 -19.05
C GLY A 420 -7.68 -3.44 -18.15
N ALA A 421 -7.47 -2.71 -17.06
CA ALA A 421 -8.53 -2.32 -16.15
C ALA A 421 -9.52 -1.38 -16.83
N SER A 422 -10.80 -1.48 -16.45
CA SER A 422 -11.74 -0.42 -16.80
C SER A 422 -11.34 0.84 -16.02
N GLU A 423 -11.67 2.04 -16.51
CA GLU A 423 -11.48 3.31 -15.77
C GLU A 423 -12.15 3.35 -14.37
N TRP A 424 -12.78 2.25 -13.93
CA TRP A 424 -13.75 2.20 -12.86
C TRP A 424 -13.56 1.00 -11.92
N ASP A 425 -12.33 0.55 -11.69
CA ASP A 425 -12.00 -0.58 -10.80
C ASP A 425 -11.98 -0.20 -9.31
N VAL A 426 -12.90 0.66 -8.87
CA VAL A 426 -13.24 0.80 -7.46
C VAL A 426 -14.21 -0.34 -7.08
N PRO A 427 -14.06 -0.96 -5.89
CA PRO A 427 -14.68 -2.25 -5.61
C PRO A 427 -16.21 -2.17 -5.67
N ASP A 428 -16.78 -2.95 -6.59
CA ASP A 428 -18.18 -3.32 -6.52
C ASP A 428 -18.39 -4.33 -5.41
N LEU A 429 -19.54 -4.29 -4.74
CA LEU A 429 -19.90 -5.31 -3.78
C LEU A 429 -20.50 -6.49 -4.54
N ASN A 430 -19.84 -7.64 -4.52
CA ASN A 430 -20.46 -8.87 -4.97
C ASN A 430 -21.64 -9.21 -4.04
N ILE A 431 -22.87 -9.03 -4.53
CA ILE A 431 -24.09 -9.36 -3.78
C ILE A 431 -24.29 -10.87 -3.87
N ASP A 432 -23.59 -11.59 -2.99
CA ASP A 432 -23.79 -13.01 -2.79
C ASP A 432 -25.02 -13.29 -1.91
N LEU A 433 -25.28 -14.57 -1.66
CA LEU A 433 -26.43 -15.00 -0.87
C LEU A 433 -26.37 -14.49 0.59
N ASN A 434 -25.17 -14.28 1.14
CA ASN A 434 -25.02 -13.79 2.52
C ASN A 434 -25.38 -12.30 2.59
N VAL A 435 -24.82 -11.49 1.68
CA VAL A 435 -25.13 -10.05 1.60
C VAL A 435 -26.61 -9.84 1.33
N TYR A 436 -27.20 -10.60 0.41
CA TYR A 436 -28.62 -10.54 0.12
C TYR A 436 -29.48 -10.89 1.34
N ASN A 437 -29.18 -11.99 2.03
CA ASN A 437 -29.94 -12.41 3.21
C ASN A 437 -29.80 -11.44 4.38
N GLU A 438 -28.63 -10.81 4.55
CA GLU A 438 -28.44 -9.77 5.56
C GLU A 438 -29.36 -8.57 5.28
N ALA A 439 -29.36 -8.05 4.05
CA ALA A 439 -30.24 -6.97 3.64
C ALA A 439 -31.72 -7.35 3.77
N LEU A 440 -32.09 -8.60 3.41
CA LEU A 440 -33.45 -9.13 3.53
C LEU A 440 -33.90 -9.26 5.00
N ASN A 441 -33.02 -9.67 5.91
CA ASN A 441 -33.35 -9.75 7.33
C ASN A 441 -33.60 -8.35 7.92
N ILE A 442 -32.78 -7.38 7.53
CA ILE A 442 -32.95 -5.98 7.94
C ILE A 442 -34.24 -5.40 7.37
N SER A 443 -34.56 -5.70 6.10
CA SER A 443 -35.78 -5.20 5.45
C SER A 443 -37.06 -5.64 6.15
N GLN A 444 -37.09 -6.86 6.71
CA GLN A 444 -38.22 -7.37 7.48
C GLN A 444 -38.50 -6.56 8.75
N THR A 445 -37.47 -5.96 9.36
CA THR A 445 -37.63 -5.12 10.55
C THR A 445 -38.10 -3.71 10.22
N LEU A 446 -37.72 -3.19 9.05
CA LEU A 446 -38.07 -1.84 8.57
C LEU A 446 -39.54 -1.70 8.13
N GLY A 447 -40.18 -2.81 7.75
CA GLY A 447 -41.49 -2.79 7.10
C GLY A 447 -42.60 -2.10 7.92
N ALA A 448 -42.59 -2.27 9.25
CA ALA A 448 -43.59 -1.66 10.12
C ALA A 448 -43.48 -0.13 10.14
N ASP A 449 -42.25 0.39 10.27
CA ASP A 449 -41.99 1.82 10.36
C ASP A 449 -42.23 2.52 9.02
N LEU A 450 -41.73 1.94 7.92
CA LEU A 450 -41.96 2.46 6.58
C LEU A 450 -43.44 2.44 6.17
N SER A 451 -44.24 1.50 6.68
CA SER A 451 -45.69 1.46 6.42
C SER A 451 -46.43 2.70 6.92
N VAL A 452 -45.86 3.42 7.90
CA VAL A 452 -46.43 4.66 8.43
C VAL A 452 -46.38 5.78 7.38
N LEU A 453 -45.44 5.74 6.43
CA LEU A 453 -45.32 6.70 5.34
C LEU A 453 -46.56 6.73 4.43
N GLN A 454 -47.35 5.66 4.40
CA GLN A 454 -48.63 5.59 3.67
C GLN A 454 -49.72 6.52 4.20
N GLN A 455 -49.56 7.05 5.42
CA GLN A 455 -50.54 7.94 6.02
C GLN A 455 -50.55 9.29 5.29
N VAL A 456 -51.51 9.47 4.39
CA VAL A 456 -51.76 10.76 3.73
C VAL A 456 -52.83 11.51 4.53
N LYS A 457 -52.55 12.77 4.91
CA LYS A 457 -53.55 13.66 5.51
C LYS A 457 -54.56 14.04 4.43
N MET A 458 -55.75 13.44 4.47
CA MET A 458 -56.86 13.78 3.57
C MET A 458 -57.95 14.56 4.30
N ARG A 459 -58.71 15.39 3.57
CA ARG A 459 -59.94 15.99 4.09
C ARG A 459 -60.94 14.87 4.38
N GLY A 460 -61.16 14.60 5.65
CA GLY A 460 -62.15 13.62 6.12
C GLY A 460 -63.57 14.14 6.05
N GLN A 461 -64.53 13.23 6.21
CA GLN A 461 -65.95 13.57 6.28
C GLN A 461 -66.21 14.57 7.42
N PHE A 462 -67.17 15.49 7.24
CA PHE A 462 -67.53 16.44 8.27
C PHE A 462 -68.00 15.72 9.54
N LYS A 463 -67.37 16.02 10.68
CA LYS A 463 -67.76 15.49 11.99
C LYS A 463 -68.70 16.44 12.73
N THR A 464 -69.49 15.81 13.58
CA THR A 464 -70.37 16.35 14.62
C THR A 464 -69.64 17.06 15.77
N ARG A 465 -69.84 18.33 16.15
CA ARG A 465 -69.34 18.93 17.40
C ARG A 465 -70.37 19.83 18.07
N ASP A 466 -70.23 20.03 19.37
CA ASP A 466 -71.11 20.86 20.20
C ASP A 466 -70.84 22.36 20.10
N ARG A 467 -69.76 22.75 19.40
CA ARG A 467 -69.37 24.12 19.09
C ARG A 467 -68.74 24.21 17.70
N GLY A 468 -68.98 25.31 16.99
CA GLY A 468 -68.38 25.59 15.69
C GLY A 468 -69.04 26.77 14.97
N LEU A 469 -68.59 27.05 13.74
CA LEU A 469 -69.06 28.20 12.95
C LEU A 469 -70.18 27.86 11.95
N SER A 470 -70.27 26.59 11.55
CA SER A 470 -71.23 26.11 10.55
C SER A 470 -72.06 24.97 11.12
N PHE A 471 -73.35 24.91 10.77
CA PHE A 471 -74.28 23.89 11.27
C PHE A 471 -74.38 22.70 10.32
N ASP A 472 -74.58 21.51 10.89
CA ASP A 472 -75.11 20.38 10.14
C ASP A 472 -76.63 20.45 10.14
N ILE A 473 -77.23 20.75 8.99
CA ILE A 473 -78.67 21.01 8.88
C ILE A 473 -79.51 19.80 9.34
N ASN A 474 -79.07 18.57 9.06
CA ASN A 474 -79.82 17.37 9.43
C ASN A 474 -79.75 17.11 10.94
N ARG A 475 -78.62 17.43 11.56
CA ARG A 475 -78.40 17.27 12.99
C ARG A 475 -78.99 18.41 13.82
N LEU A 476 -79.02 19.62 13.26
CA LEU A 476 -79.63 20.81 13.87
C LEU A 476 -81.12 20.61 14.16
N ILE A 477 -81.84 19.90 13.28
CA ILE A 477 -83.26 19.57 13.46
C ILE A 477 -83.50 18.77 14.77
N GLN A 478 -82.49 18.05 15.27
CA GLN A 478 -82.57 17.24 16.49
C GLN A 478 -82.23 18.04 17.77
N SER A 479 -81.83 19.31 17.65
CA SER A 479 -81.50 20.17 18.79
C SER A 479 -82.61 20.26 19.85
N PRO A 480 -83.91 20.39 19.48
CA PRO A 480 -85.01 20.39 20.45
C PRO A 480 -85.15 19.08 21.24
N MET A 481 -84.59 17.96 20.73
CA MET A 481 -84.57 16.66 21.40
C MET A 481 -83.34 16.50 22.32
N GLY A 482 -82.54 17.55 22.52
CA GLY A 482 -81.37 17.55 23.39
C GLY A 482 -80.05 17.21 22.71
N VAL A 483 -80.02 17.07 21.38
CA VAL A 483 -78.78 16.82 20.62
C VAL A 483 -77.96 18.10 20.55
N ARG A 484 -76.75 18.08 21.13
CA ARG A 484 -75.91 19.28 21.26
C ARG A 484 -74.83 19.38 20.17
N ASP A 485 -74.45 18.26 19.57
CA ASP A 485 -73.40 18.21 18.55
C ASP A 485 -73.93 18.54 17.16
N VAL A 486 -74.31 19.80 16.96
CA VAL A 486 -74.97 20.28 15.73
C VAL A 486 -74.06 21.06 14.79
N PHE A 487 -72.79 21.26 15.17
CA PHE A 487 -71.84 22.04 14.39
C PHE A 487 -70.96 21.13 13.52
N ARG A 488 -70.76 21.51 12.26
CA ARG A 488 -69.80 20.85 11.37
C ARG A 488 -68.39 21.23 11.79
N SER A 489 -67.59 20.22 12.10
CA SER A 489 -66.14 20.30 12.17
C SER A 489 -65.58 19.60 10.95
N GLN A 490 -64.67 20.25 10.23
CA GLN A 490 -63.82 19.54 9.27
C GLN A 490 -63.04 18.48 10.07
N SER A 491 -63.02 17.24 9.61
CA SER A 491 -62.17 16.22 10.20
C SER A 491 -61.04 15.90 9.24
N GLU A 492 -59.87 15.60 9.76
CA GLU A 492 -58.80 14.97 8.97
C GLU A 492 -59.04 13.46 9.02
N SER A 493 -59.04 12.81 7.86
CA SER A 493 -59.01 11.36 7.77
C SER A 493 -57.64 10.92 7.26
N LYS A 494 -57.01 9.99 7.96
CA LYS A 494 -55.81 9.31 7.46
C LYS A 494 -56.25 8.15 6.58
N ASN A 495 -56.07 8.28 5.27
CA ASN A 495 -56.24 7.17 4.33
C ASN A 495 -54.86 6.74 3.82
N ARG A 496 -54.74 5.45 3.44
CA ARG A 496 -53.52 4.89 2.84
C ARG A 496 -53.53 5.14 1.33
N GLY A 497 -52.78 6.14 0.89
CA GLY A 497 -52.55 6.49 -0.52
C GLY A 497 -51.40 5.71 -1.14
N HIS A 498 -51.16 5.93 -2.44
CA HIS A 498 -49.96 5.46 -3.12
C HIS A 498 -48.78 6.39 -2.82
N VAL A 499 -47.67 5.82 -2.37
CA VAL A 499 -46.45 6.57 -2.04
C VAL A 499 -45.36 6.23 -3.05
N GLY A 500 -44.77 7.25 -3.67
CA GLY A 500 -43.58 7.12 -4.49
C GLY A 500 -42.35 7.50 -3.71
N LEU A 501 -41.35 6.62 -3.66
CA LEU A 501 -40.08 6.86 -3.00
C LEU A 501 -38.94 6.71 -4.00
N VAL A 502 -38.02 7.68 -4.07
CA VAL A 502 -36.79 7.56 -4.83
C VAL A 502 -35.61 7.49 -3.86
N ILE A 503 -34.83 6.42 -3.94
CA ILE A 503 -33.56 6.29 -3.21
C ILE A 503 -32.44 6.77 -4.13
N VAL A 504 -31.67 7.74 -3.66
CA VAL A 504 -30.54 8.34 -4.37
C VAL A 504 -29.27 7.97 -3.61
N ARG A 505 -28.44 7.12 -4.21
CA ARG A 505 -27.25 6.55 -3.56
C ARG A 505 -25.96 7.13 -4.14
N ASP A 506 -25.15 7.65 -3.25
CA ASP A 506 -23.80 8.13 -3.53
C ASP A 506 -22.87 6.94 -3.80
N ILE A 507 -22.14 7.04 -4.91
CA ILE A 507 -21.08 6.14 -5.34
C ILE A 507 -19.81 6.94 -5.64
N SER A 508 -19.63 8.13 -5.07
CA SER A 508 -18.41 8.93 -5.25
C SER A 508 -17.19 8.26 -4.60
N GLY A 509 -15.99 8.72 -4.94
CA GLY A 509 -14.73 8.14 -4.48
C GLY A 509 -14.58 8.14 -2.96
N SER A 510 -15.17 9.11 -2.25
CA SER A 510 -15.15 9.17 -0.78
C SER A 510 -15.86 7.98 -0.12
N MET A 511 -16.82 7.36 -0.82
CA MET A 511 -17.50 6.14 -0.37
C MET A 511 -16.56 4.93 -0.27
N SER A 512 -15.36 4.99 -0.85
CA SER A 512 -14.34 3.93 -0.67
C SER A 512 -13.70 3.94 0.72
N LEU A 513 -13.65 5.12 1.36
CA LEU A 513 -13.08 5.28 2.70
C LEU A 513 -13.87 4.44 3.70
N GLU A 514 -13.16 3.72 4.56
CA GLU A 514 -13.75 2.84 5.59
C GLU A 514 -14.83 1.88 5.06
N HIS A 515 -14.75 1.50 3.79
CA HIS A 515 -15.72 0.64 3.11
C HIS A 515 -17.17 1.15 3.18
N ARG A 516 -17.39 2.47 3.21
CA ARG A 516 -18.75 3.09 3.28
C ARG A 516 -19.68 2.61 2.18
N TYR A 517 -19.16 2.35 0.97
CA TYR A 517 -19.93 1.82 -0.16
C TYR A 517 -20.64 0.50 0.16
N ILE A 518 -20.04 -0.38 0.99
CA ILE A 518 -20.67 -1.64 1.40
C ILE A 518 -21.93 -1.35 2.22
N HIS A 519 -21.83 -0.43 3.18
CA HIS A 519 -22.96 0.00 4.01
C HIS A 519 -24.03 0.70 3.17
N ALA A 520 -23.63 1.54 2.21
CA ALA A 520 -24.55 2.22 1.31
C ALA A 520 -25.32 1.23 0.41
N ILE A 521 -24.64 0.24 -0.19
CA ILE A 521 -25.29 -0.79 -1.02
C ILE A 521 -26.27 -1.63 -0.19
N LYS A 522 -25.85 -2.09 1.00
CA LYS A 522 -26.72 -2.87 1.88
C LYS A 522 -27.93 -2.04 2.35
N THR A 523 -27.74 -0.77 2.65
CA THR A 523 -28.80 0.16 3.06
C THR A 523 -29.82 0.36 1.95
N ASP A 524 -29.35 0.66 0.75
CA ASP A 524 -30.16 0.83 -0.45
C ASP A 524 -30.98 -0.43 -0.77
N LEU A 525 -30.34 -1.60 -0.77
CA LEU A 525 -31.01 -2.88 -0.98
C LEU A 525 -32.03 -3.19 0.12
N ALA A 526 -31.69 -3.02 1.40
CA ALA A 526 -32.59 -3.31 2.53
C ALA A 526 -33.83 -2.41 2.52
N LEU A 527 -33.65 -1.10 2.26
CA LEU A 527 -34.75 -0.15 2.12
C LEU A 527 -35.64 -0.52 0.92
N THR A 528 -35.04 -0.85 -0.22
CA THR A 528 -35.78 -1.20 -1.44
C THR A 528 -36.64 -2.45 -1.21
N LEU A 529 -36.06 -3.52 -0.68
CA LEU A 529 -36.79 -4.76 -0.34
C LEU A 529 -37.91 -4.51 0.67
N ALA A 530 -37.67 -3.65 1.67
CA ALA A 530 -38.67 -3.31 2.67
C ALA A 530 -39.85 -2.55 2.06
N ILE A 531 -39.58 -1.60 1.16
CA ILE A 531 -40.60 -0.78 0.52
C ILE A 531 -41.44 -1.61 -0.46
N GLU A 532 -40.81 -2.46 -1.27
CA GLU A 532 -41.52 -3.33 -2.24
C GLU A 532 -42.46 -4.32 -1.57
N ALA A 533 -42.13 -4.77 -0.34
CA ALA A 533 -42.98 -5.66 0.43
C ALA A 533 -44.28 -4.99 0.91
N ILE A 534 -44.36 -3.65 0.93
CA ILE A 534 -45.49 -2.91 1.48
C ILE A 534 -46.45 -2.49 0.35
N SER A 535 -47.68 -3.02 0.40
CA SER A 535 -48.74 -2.70 -0.58
C SER A 535 -48.97 -1.19 -0.74
N LYS A 536 -48.97 -0.69 -1.99
CA LYS A 536 -49.13 0.73 -2.38
C LYS A 536 -47.90 1.63 -2.19
N MET A 537 -46.75 1.08 -1.78
CA MET A 537 -45.49 1.80 -1.90
C MET A 537 -44.77 1.39 -3.18
N HIS A 538 -44.12 2.36 -3.82
CA HIS A 538 -43.40 2.20 -5.06
C HIS A 538 -42.02 2.82 -4.90
N VAL A 539 -40.97 2.11 -5.30
CA VAL A 539 -39.58 2.56 -5.13
C VAL A 539 -38.81 2.54 -6.44
N ALA A 540 -38.08 3.62 -6.72
CA ALA A 540 -37.08 3.71 -7.77
C ALA A 540 -35.71 4.04 -7.15
N ASN A 541 -34.64 3.66 -7.82
CA ASN A 541 -33.28 3.78 -7.30
C ASN A 541 -32.38 4.47 -8.33
N VAL A 542 -31.66 5.47 -7.86
CA VAL A 542 -30.73 6.30 -8.63
C VAL A 542 -29.38 6.23 -7.97
N ILE A 543 -28.32 6.10 -8.76
CA ILE A 543 -26.93 6.17 -8.28
C ILE A 543 -26.24 7.40 -8.87
N TYR A 544 -25.32 8.00 -8.12
CA TYR A 544 -24.57 9.18 -8.55
C TYR A 544 -23.21 9.28 -7.85
N PRO A 545 -22.18 9.86 -8.49
CA PRO A 545 -22.07 10.19 -9.92
C PRO A 545 -22.04 8.92 -10.80
N PHE A 546 -22.32 9.04 -12.10
CA PHE A 546 -22.25 7.89 -13.01
C PHE A 546 -21.62 8.21 -14.38
N VAL A 547 -20.31 7.96 -14.53
CA VAL A 547 -19.56 8.13 -15.79
C VAL A 547 -19.75 9.55 -16.37
N ASP A 548 -19.98 9.71 -17.68
CA ASP A 548 -20.28 10.98 -18.39
C ASP A 548 -21.65 11.58 -18.04
N LYS A 549 -22.37 10.98 -17.08
CA LYS A 549 -23.66 11.46 -16.58
C LYS A 549 -23.53 11.81 -15.11
N ASP A 550 -24.30 12.83 -14.69
CA ASP A 550 -24.38 13.18 -13.27
C ASP A 550 -25.01 12.05 -12.43
N PHE A 551 -25.81 11.16 -13.03
CA PHE A 551 -26.51 10.05 -12.36
C PHE A 551 -26.98 8.96 -13.34
N GLU A 552 -27.41 7.81 -12.82
CA GLU A 552 -28.07 6.73 -13.57
C GLU A 552 -29.23 6.11 -12.76
N VAL A 553 -30.35 5.81 -13.43
CA VAL A 553 -31.49 5.12 -12.81
C VAL A 553 -31.27 3.61 -12.93
N ILE A 554 -30.98 2.95 -11.81
CA ILE A 554 -30.72 1.50 -11.80
C ILE A 554 -32.00 0.67 -11.75
N LYS A 555 -33.07 1.21 -11.17
CA LYS A 555 -34.38 0.56 -11.03
C LYS A 555 -35.51 1.60 -11.12
N THR A 556 -36.51 1.33 -11.94
CA THR A 556 -37.73 2.15 -12.07
C THR A 556 -38.84 1.66 -11.14
N PHE A 557 -39.93 2.45 -11.00
CA PHE A 557 -41.05 2.12 -10.11
C PHE A 557 -41.77 0.80 -10.47
N ASP A 558 -41.72 0.38 -11.74
CA ASP A 558 -42.39 -0.82 -12.25
C ASP A 558 -41.51 -2.07 -12.28
N GLU A 559 -40.21 -1.93 -11.94
CA GLU A 559 -39.24 -3.03 -11.90
C GLU A 559 -39.05 -3.55 -10.48
N ASN A 560 -38.59 -4.81 -10.32
CA ASN A 560 -38.32 -5.40 -9.00
C ASN A 560 -36.82 -5.41 -8.64
N ALA A 561 -36.49 -5.33 -7.35
CA ALA A 561 -35.11 -5.39 -6.87
C ALA A 561 -34.38 -6.69 -7.27
N GLU A 562 -35.05 -7.84 -7.20
CA GLU A 562 -34.47 -9.15 -7.56
C GLU A 562 -34.07 -9.21 -9.04
N GLU A 563 -34.86 -8.59 -9.93
CA GLU A 563 -34.57 -8.53 -11.37
C GLU A 563 -33.40 -7.59 -11.70
N LYS A 564 -33.18 -6.57 -10.87
CA LYS A 564 -32.11 -5.56 -11.06
C LYS A 564 -30.94 -5.74 -10.09
N LEU A 565 -30.84 -6.87 -9.40
CA LEU A 565 -29.87 -7.07 -8.32
C LEU A 565 -28.43 -6.76 -8.74
N SER A 566 -28.05 -7.14 -9.97
CA SER A 566 -26.72 -6.87 -10.52
C SER A 566 -26.38 -5.39 -10.69
N LYS A 567 -27.37 -4.50 -10.74
CA LYS A 567 -27.13 -3.06 -10.81
C LYS A 567 -26.93 -2.42 -9.42
N PHE A 568 -27.37 -3.08 -8.36
CA PHE A 568 -27.15 -2.61 -6.99
C PHE A 568 -25.70 -2.78 -6.53
N SER A 569 -24.91 -3.67 -7.16
CA SER A 569 -23.52 -3.96 -6.77
C SER A 569 -22.55 -2.79 -6.95
N LEU A 570 -22.95 -1.74 -7.67
CA LEU A 570 -22.10 -0.61 -8.02
C LEU A 570 -21.63 0.15 -6.76
N GLY A 571 -20.34 0.07 -6.46
CA GLY A 571 -19.72 0.59 -5.23
C GLY A 571 -19.32 2.05 -5.31
N CYS A 572 -18.10 2.32 -5.76
CA CYS A 572 -17.61 3.67 -5.97
C CYS A 572 -17.24 3.85 -7.45
N LYS A 573 -17.70 4.90 -8.12
CA LYS A 573 -17.54 5.13 -9.55
C LYS A 573 -17.49 6.63 -9.91
N GLY A 574 -16.97 7.53 -9.05
CA GLY A 574 -16.74 8.91 -9.53
C GLY A 574 -15.86 9.81 -8.69
N ASN A 575 -15.29 10.81 -9.38
CA ASN A 575 -14.30 11.76 -8.84
C ASN A 575 -14.95 13.03 -8.26
N ASN A 576 -16.27 13.12 -8.29
CA ASN A 576 -17.06 14.24 -7.82
C ASN A 576 -18.34 13.71 -7.14
N THR A 577 -19.13 14.61 -6.54
CA THR A 577 -20.32 14.26 -5.77
C THR A 577 -21.44 15.25 -6.11
N PRO A 578 -22.00 15.21 -7.34
CA PRO A 578 -22.97 16.18 -7.85
C PRO A 578 -24.37 15.98 -7.25
N THR A 579 -24.47 16.09 -5.92
CA THR A 579 -25.66 15.76 -5.12
C THR A 579 -26.88 16.57 -5.53
N GLY A 580 -26.70 17.85 -5.85
CA GLY A 580 -27.82 18.70 -6.30
C GLY A 580 -28.41 18.24 -7.62
N SER A 581 -27.59 17.87 -8.60
CA SER A 581 -28.06 17.29 -9.87
C SER A 581 -28.79 15.96 -9.66
N ALA A 582 -28.25 15.08 -8.82
CA ALA A 582 -28.85 13.78 -8.53
C ALA A 582 -30.20 13.90 -7.80
N LEU A 583 -30.31 14.81 -6.83
CA LEU A 583 -31.58 15.10 -6.17
C LEU A 583 -32.59 15.67 -7.17
N ASN A 584 -32.19 16.62 -8.01
CA ASN A 584 -33.10 17.19 -9.03
C ASN A 584 -33.67 16.11 -9.96
N ALA A 585 -32.84 15.15 -10.39
CA ALA A 585 -33.30 14.01 -11.19
C ALA A 585 -34.34 13.15 -10.45
N ALA A 586 -34.15 12.92 -9.15
CA ALA A 586 -35.12 12.21 -8.32
C ALA A 586 -36.45 12.99 -8.20
N LEU A 587 -36.39 14.31 -8.10
CA LEU A 587 -37.59 15.16 -8.12
C LEU A 587 -38.33 15.03 -9.45
N GLU A 588 -37.63 15.06 -10.59
CA GLU A 588 -38.23 14.91 -11.92
C GLU A 588 -38.99 13.58 -12.06
N LEU A 589 -38.39 12.46 -11.65
CA LEU A 589 -39.04 11.14 -11.63
C LEU A 589 -40.34 11.16 -10.80
N LEU A 590 -40.33 11.84 -9.65
CA LEU A 590 -41.50 11.96 -8.79
C LEU A 590 -42.53 12.93 -9.36
N LEU A 591 -42.15 14.04 -9.99
CA LEU A 591 -43.06 15.02 -10.58
C LEU A 591 -43.83 14.43 -11.76
N GLU A 592 -43.21 13.58 -12.56
CA GLU A 592 -43.84 12.87 -13.68
C GLU A 592 -44.83 11.78 -13.21
N SER A 593 -44.73 11.34 -11.96
CA SER A 593 -45.58 10.32 -11.37
C SER A 593 -46.89 10.85 -10.73
N GLN A 594 -47.89 9.98 -10.63
CA GLN A 594 -49.23 10.28 -10.07
C GLN A 594 -49.41 9.79 -8.62
N PHE A 595 -48.33 9.73 -7.83
CA PHE A 595 -48.40 9.29 -6.43
C PHE A 595 -49.00 10.36 -5.49
N ASP A 596 -49.71 9.91 -4.44
CA ASP A 596 -50.38 10.78 -3.45
C ASP A 596 -49.38 11.45 -2.50
N ARG A 597 -48.26 10.77 -2.20
CA ARG A 597 -47.14 11.29 -1.39
C ARG A 597 -45.83 10.92 -2.08
N LYS A 598 -44.86 11.84 -2.06
CA LYS A 598 -43.61 11.75 -2.81
C LYS A 598 -42.44 12.01 -1.86
N ILE A 599 -41.50 11.06 -1.79
CA ILE A 599 -40.39 11.09 -0.82
C ILE A 599 -39.08 10.76 -1.54
N VAL A 600 -37.99 11.44 -1.17
CA VAL A 600 -36.63 11.13 -1.62
C VAL A 600 -35.77 10.77 -0.41
N PHE A 601 -35.07 9.65 -0.48
CA PHE A 601 -34.01 9.27 0.47
C PHE A 601 -32.65 9.43 -0.19
N LEU A 602 -31.78 10.24 0.41
CA LEU A 602 -30.39 10.41 -0.02
C LEU A 602 -29.46 9.56 0.86
N ILE A 603 -28.64 8.70 0.27
CA ILE A 603 -27.62 7.92 0.97
C ILE A 603 -26.25 8.45 0.54
N THR A 604 -25.48 9.05 1.45
CA THR A 604 -24.17 9.69 1.16
C THR A 604 -23.31 9.77 2.41
N ASP A 605 -22.01 10.03 2.25
CA ASP A 605 -21.09 10.34 3.34
C ASP A 605 -20.91 11.86 3.60
N GLY A 606 -21.61 12.71 2.84
CA GLY A 606 -22.00 14.06 3.29
C GLY A 606 -21.31 15.25 2.63
N TYR A 607 -20.41 15.04 1.66
CA TYR A 607 -19.64 16.12 1.04
C TYR A 607 -19.96 16.30 -0.46
N PRO A 608 -20.96 17.12 -0.81
CA PRO A 608 -21.30 17.42 -2.20
C PRO A 608 -20.21 18.28 -2.85
N THR A 609 -19.98 18.06 -4.15
CA THR A 609 -19.17 18.95 -5.00
C THR A 609 -20.07 19.93 -5.76
N GLU A 610 -19.46 20.83 -6.53
CA GLU A 610 -20.21 21.70 -7.44
C GLU A 610 -21.05 20.88 -8.43
N SER A 611 -22.30 21.30 -8.61
CA SER A 611 -23.29 20.71 -9.53
C SER A 611 -24.13 21.79 -10.18
N ALA A 612 -24.86 21.46 -11.25
CA ALA A 612 -25.72 22.40 -11.97
C ALA A 612 -26.82 23.04 -11.10
N TYR A 613 -27.22 22.33 -10.05
CA TYR A 613 -28.19 22.77 -9.05
C TYR A 613 -27.56 22.76 -7.66
N THR A 614 -27.86 23.75 -6.81
CA THR A 614 -27.47 23.67 -5.41
C THR A 614 -28.51 22.87 -4.61
N ILE A 615 -28.10 22.26 -3.49
CA ILE A 615 -29.01 21.51 -2.63
C ILE A 615 -30.18 22.40 -2.16
N ASN A 616 -29.90 23.64 -1.76
CA ASN A 616 -30.94 24.58 -1.30
C ASN A 616 -31.99 24.91 -2.39
N ASP A 617 -31.56 25.02 -3.64
CA ASP A 617 -32.48 25.24 -4.76
C ASP A 617 -33.41 24.05 -4.93
N VAL A 618 -32.86 22.83 -4.84
CA VAL A 618 -33.63 21.58 -4.95
C VAL A 618 -34.62 21.43 -3.80
N PHE A 619 -34.24 21.75 -2.56
CA PHE A 619 -35.15 21.78 -1.41
C PHE A 619 -36.32 22.75 -1.64
N SER A 620 -36.04 23.95 -2.17
CA SER A 620 -37.08 24.95 -2.47
C SER A 620 -38.10 24.45 -3.50
N VAL A 621 -37.63 23.72 -4.52
CA VAL A 621 -38.49 23.09 -5.54
C VAL A 621 -39.28 21.93 -4.94
N ALA A 622 -38.67 21.12 -4.08
CA ALA A 622 -39.33 20.01 -3.41
C ALA A 622 -40.48 20.49 -2.51
N GLU A 623 -40.22 21.48 -1.65
CA GLU A 623 -41.23 22.07 -0.75
C GLU A 623 -42.43 22.64 -1.53
N SER A 624 -42.15 23.35 -2.64
CA SER A 624 -43.19 23.93 -3.50
C SER A 624 -44.10 22.88 -4.15
N ASN A 625 -43.62 21.65 -4.30
CA ASN A 625 -44.35 20.53 -4.90
C ASN A 625 -44.82 19.49 -3.88
N GLY A 626 -44.61 19.73 -2.58
CA GLY A 626 -44.97 18.79 -1.52
C GLY A 626 -44.19 17.47 -1.58
N ILE A 627 -42.94 17.52 -2.04
CA ILE A 627 -41.99 16.40 -2.04
C ILE A 627 -41.12 16.52 -0.79
N GLU A 628 -40.99 15.42 -0.05
CA GLU A 628 -40.22 15.35 1.19
C GLU A 628 -38.82 14.76 0.90
N ILE A 629 -37.75 15.39 1.38
CA ILE A 629 -36.37 14.90 1.21
C ILE A 629 -35.78 14.57 2.58
N ALA A 630 -35.15 13.41 2.69
CA ALA A 630 -34.50 12.97 3.92
C ALA A 630 -33.15 12.29 3.62
N GLY A 631 -32.18 12.45 4.52
CA GLY A 631 -30.82 11.93 4.39
C GLY A 631 -30.54 10.72 5.28
N VAL A 632 -29.71 9.81 4.77
CA VAL A 632 -29.10 8.69 5.49
C VAL A 632 -27.59 8.85 5.32
N GLY A 633 -26.95 9.45 6.32
CA GLY A 633 -25.51 9.63 6.38
C GLY A 633 -24.83 8.29 6.68
N ILE A 634 -23.86 7.89 5.86
CA ILE A 634 -23.08 6.68 6.09
C ILE A 634 -21.76 7.05 6.77
N LYS A 635 -21.57 6.59 8.02
CA LYS A 635 -20.39 6.90 8.84
C LYS A 635 -20.04 8.39 8.85
N THR A 636 -21.06 9.23 9.00
CA THR A 636 -20.92 10.69 8.96
C THR A 636 -21.95 11.37 9.86
N ASP A 637 -21.47 12.30 10.69
CA ASP A 637 -22.32 13.09 11.58
C ASP A 637 -22.83 14.38 10.92
N VAL A 638 -22.36 14.69 9.71
CA VAL A 638 -22.69 15.94 9.01
C VAL A 638 -23.05 15.66 7.56
N LEU A 639 -24.23 16.13 7.14
CA LEU A 639 -24.68 16.05 5.76
C LEU A 639 -24.90 17.47 5.23
N MET A 640 -23.96 17.96 4.42
CA MET A 640 -23.94 19.36 3.97
C MET A 640 -25.23 19.71 3.21
N GLY A 641 -25.85 20.83 3.61
CA GLY A 641 -27.12 21.29 3.05
C GLY A 641 -28.38 20.69 3.71
N PHE A 642 -28.23 19.77 4.67
CA PHE A 642 -29.33 19.20 5.44
C PHE A 642 -29.32 19.74 6.88
N ASN A 643 -30.50 19.86 7.48
CA ASN A 643 -30.67 20.26 8.87
C ASN A 643 -30.63 19.03 9.79
N GLU A 644 -30.27 19.20 11.07
CA GLU A 644 -30.19 18.10 12.08
C GLU A 644 -31.49 17.28 12.24
N GLY A 645 -32.64 17.77 11.76
CA GLY A 645 -33.92 17.07 11.78
C GLY A 645 -34.33 16.40 10.47
N THR A 646 -33.48 16.43 9.44
CA THR A 646 -33.79 15.91 8.09
C THR A 646 -32.87 14.76 7.66
N PHE A 647 -31.94 14.33 8.52
CA PHE A 647 -31.09 13.17 8.25
C PHE A 647 -30.76 12.38 9.53
N VAL A 648 -30.28 11.15 9.35
CA VAL A 648 -29.76 10.29 10.42
C VAL A 648 -28.39 9.73 10.02
N ASN A 649 -27.53 9.43 11.00
CA ASN A 649 -26.24 8.75 10.77
C ASN A 649 -26.41 7.24 10.97
N VAL A 650 -25.81 6.45 10.07
CA VAL A 650 -25.70 5.00 10.12
C VAL A 650 -24.22 4.62 10.04
N ASP A 651 -23.61 4.38 11.20
CA ASP A 651 -22.21 3.94 11.29
C ASP A 651 -22.03 2.47 10.90
N ASP A 652 -23.05 1.65 11.22
CA ASP A 652 -23.10 0.23 10.89
C ASP A 652 -24.49 -0.18 10.41
N ILE A 653 -24.54 -1.16 9.51
CA ILE A 653 -25.78 -1.60 8.88
C ILE A 653 -26.79 -2.18 9.88
N SER A 654 -26.31 -2.76 10.99
CA SER A 654 -27.16 -3.27 12.07
C SER A 654 -27.97 -2.18 12.79
N LEU A 655 -27.53 -0.91 12.72
CA LEU A 655 -28.22 0.23 13.30
C LEU A 655 -29.30 0.79 12.38
N LEU A 656 -29.30 0.43 11.10
CA LEU A 656 -30.23 0.95 10.10
C LEU A 656 -31.70 0.91 10.53
N PRO A 657 -32.23 -0.17 11.14
CA PRO A 657 -33.63 -0.20 11.58
C PRO A 657 -33.97 0.92 12.57
N ASN A 658 -33.11 1.15 13.56
CA ASN A 658 -33.34 2.15 14.60
C ASN A 658 -33.26 3.56 14.03
N GLU A 659 -32.27 3.82 13.17
CA GLU A 659 -32.03 5.14 12.61
C GLU A 659 -33.08 5.52 11.57
N VAL A 660 -33.47 4.60 10.67
CA VAL A 660 -34.56 4.84 9.71
C VAL A 660 -35.90 5.03 10.43
N SER A 661 -36.14 4.33 11.55
CA SER A 661 -37.32 4.57 12.38
C SER A 661 -37.39 6.03 12.86
N LYS A 662 -36.28 6.56 13.38
CA LYS A 662 -36.17 7.98 13.77
C LYS A 662 -36.40 8.90 12.58
N LEU A 663 -35.79 8.60 11.44
CA LEU A 663 -35.92 9.39 10.21
C LEU A 663 -37.39 9.47 9.76
N VAL A 664 -38.09 8.33 9.72
CA VAL A 664 -39.52 8.28 9.38
C VAL A 664 -40.36 9.11 10.35
N HIS A 665 -40.06 9.06 11.66
CA HIS A 665 -40.75 9.87 12.65
C HIS A 665 -40.50 11.38 12.49
N GLN A 666 -39.28 11.77 12.11
CA GLN A 666 -38.94 13.17 11.81
C GLN A 666 -39.72 13.66 10.57
N ILE A 667 -39.74 12.86 9.50
CA ILE A 667 -40.47 13.16 8.26
C ILE A 667 -41.98 13.35 8.53
N LEU A 668 -42.58 12.55 9.41
CA LEU A 668 -44.00 12.67 9.76
C LEU A 668 -44.34 13.86 10.69
N SER A 669 -43.33 14.41 11.36
CA SER A 669 -43.48 15.50 12.33
C SER A 669 -43.38 16.88 11.69
N ASN A 670 -42.74 16.97 10.51
CA ASN A 670 -42.74 18.13 9.63
C ASN A 670 -44.05 18.16 8.80
#